data_AF-A0A397JSG3-F1
#
_entry.id   AF-A0A397JSG3-F1
#
_cell.length_a   1.000
_cell.length_b   1.000
_cell.length_c   1.000
_cell.angle_alpha   90.00
_cell.angle_beta   90.00
_cell.angle_gamma   90.00
#
_symmetry.space_group_name_H-M   'P 1'
#
loop_
_entity.id
_entity.type
_entity.pdbx_description
1 polymer ?
#
loop_
_entity_poly.entity_id
_entity_poly.type
_entity_poly.pdbx_seq_one_letter_code
_entity_poly.pdbx_strand_id
1 'polypeptide(L)'
;MSIKLFCLIKGNLTEYAKNIKLKKVNIKINYNTTTIHESELRNGIQLRATDNIEKYWTETPQKEHIHVLVELSLCTSPVFKLSASEDIKEILSPFIISGPQDPLRESISELNDIPDGISNISTYLKFVGREEEVKQLMTNMENLYLLINQLKKYPEPMKEIEFPTAVGTAGKEKTTFARRAYENSKIYDKIVKPEVVLAVKECQKSGRNFRIACNHLSNAQIEGNRESSFGKILLYEALKYRLPDDIDSLKFDKIFGDKFNFEDILDLILFYIPCSNKKIKNPLIIINIDETNALFESSNSAWLKMVLRSLARTISKGYFLFVVLSGTHANALFNTVKSSSIKTEDISLPLLNSKHAEEVILELANRKVVNEKERINELSKYLKYAIKLLGVVGRFLEIMIFQMSVIGTSVSNNSTVFNNVFYQSGLRYFLQKCQYESKHCQKLLERTKMFISRKYQYYFEHFKSKINIELVPFLVAYTLFGWSVNREDTIGITNKRKIEDLENEELIFLDGSRRLKLPFLTLHEIYSHQNYNMLSPILILESLDNVILSNQNEKLTISVLAFRLWAIYQKSVADKVTDPCSCRLSQLVPIRKGQKNILLRFLPIFTVCSTEKQITEKNWRQFVEDNKQSTQCIAYYNLQNAKFVDSFLLSDPPILIQDKQLVTSRKKVIDSYSPIMLNKDLVKSEHDKYKNIGNHIFLFVTDFKKRDNETYKMNEVLITEEEKKDLFGDLLALKILHCIERR
;
A
#
# COMPACT_ATOMS: atom_id res chain seq x y z
N MET A 1 14.93 -42.11 -27.15
CA MET A 1 13.97 -42.39 -26.06
C MET A 1 13.62 -43.88 -26.09
N SER A 2 13.59 -44.58 -24.96
CA SER A 2 13.07 -45.95 -24.88
C SER A 2 11.67 -45.91 -24.28
N ILE A 3 10.64 -46.26 -25.06
CA ILE A 3 9.28 -46.37 -24.52
C ILE A 3 9.11 -47.78 -23.97
N LYS A 4 8.64 -47.90 -22.73
CA LYS A 4 8.19 -49.17 -22.14
C LYS A 4 6.70 -49.31 -22.42
N LEU A 5 6.34 -50.37 -23.13
CA LEU A 5 4.95 -50.70 -23.39
C LEU A 5 4.56 -51.91 -22.54
N PHE A 6 3.46 -51.77 -21.80
CA PHE A 6 2.79 -52.87 -21.13
C PHE A 6 1.53 -53.23 -21.91
N CYS A 7 1.49 -54.44 -22.49
CA CYS A 7 0.28 -54.96 -23.12
C CYS A 7 -0.49 -55.83 -22.12
N LEU A 8 -1.75 -55.48 -21.87
CA LEU A 8 -2.73 -56.31 -21.17
C LEU A 8 -3.57 -57.06 -22.21
N ILE A 9 -3.44 -58.39 -22.26
CA ILE A 9 -4.28 -59.26 -23.08
C ILE A 9 -5.40 -59.79 -22.18
N LYS A 10 -6.64 -59.38 -22.46
CA LYS A 10 -7.82 -59.87 -21.73
C LYS A 10 -8.22 -61.23 -22.33
N GLY A 11 -8.04 -62.31 -21.56
CA GLY A 11 -8.56 -63.63 -21.93
C GLY A 11 -10.09 -63.64 -21.88
N ASN A 12 -10.71 -64.45 -22.75
CA ASN A 12 -12.16 -64.54 -22.90
C ASN A 12 -12.85 -64.87 -21.56
N LEU A 13 -13.93 -64.13 -21.27
CA LEU A 13 -14.70 -64.22 -20.04
C LEU A 13 -15.50 -65.53 -19.99
N THR A 14 -15.07 -66.46 -19.14
CA THR A 14 -15.92 -67.21 -18.20
C THR A 14 -15.02 -68.03 -17.28
N GLU A 15 -15.11 -67.74 -15.97
CA GLU A 15 -14.43 -68.38 -14.84
C GLU A 15 -12.90 -68.18 -14.67
N TYR A 16 -12.56 -67.54 -13.55
CA TYR A 16 -11.23 -67.31 -12.97
C TYR A 16 -10.23 -66.47 -13.78
N ALA A 17 -10.17 -65.17 -13.44
CA ALA A 17 -9.06 -64.26 -13.74
C ALA A 17 -7.75 -64.71 -13.06
N LYS A 18 -7.07 -65.72 -13.62
CA LYS A 18 -5.77 -66.21 -13.13
C LYS A 18 -4.59 -66.06 -14.08
N ASN A 19 -4.78 -65.57 -15.31
CA ASN A 19 -3.68 -65.46 -16.28
C ASN A 19 -3.66 -64.12 -17.03
N ILE A 20 -3.26 -63.04 -16.35
CA ILE A 20 -2.77 -61.84 -17.03
C ILE A 20 -1.30 -62.09 -17.37
N LYS A 21 -0.99 -62.32 -18.65
CA LYS A 21 0.41 -62.39 -19.12
C LYS A 21 0.90 -60.98 -19.43
N LEU A 22 1.71 -60.42 -18.55
CA LEU A 22 2.42 -59.17 -18.79
C LEU A 22 3.62 -59.46 -19.71
N LYS A 23 3.58 -59.01 -20.97
CA LYS A 23 4.74 -59.07 -21.88
C LYS A 23 5.39 -57.70 -21.96
N LYS A 24 6.69 -57.65 -21.63
CA LYS A 24 7.53 -56.46 -21.74
C LYS A 24 8.16 -56.41 -23.12
N VAL A 25 7.90 -55.34 -23.87
CA VAL A 25 8.54 -55.09 -25.17
C VAL A 25 9.23 -53.74 -25.13
N ASN A 26 10.53 -53.73 -25.44
CA ASN A 26 11.32 -52.51 -25.57
C ASN A 26 11.37 -52.13 -27.05
N ILE A 27 10.85 -50.96 -27.40
CA ILE A 27 10.93 -50.44 -28.77
C ILE A 27 11.90 -49.25 -28.78
N LYS A 28 12.88 -49.30 -29.70
CA LYS A 28 13.74 -48.15 -30.03
C LYS A 28 13.04 -47.33 -31.11
N ILE A 29 12.68 -46.09 -30.79
CA ILE A 29 12.10 -45.17 -31.77
C ILE A 29 13.24 -44.41 -32.46
N ASN A 30 13.23 -44.45 -33.79
CA ASN A 30 14.10 -43.65 -34.63
C ASN A 30 13.26 -42.48 -35.16
N TYR A 31 13.60 -41.24 -34.80
CA TYR A 31 12.75 -40.06 -35.03
C TYR A 31 12.56 -39.71 -36.51
N ASN A 32 13.37 -40.29 -37.42
CA ASN A 32 13.34 -39.92 -38.84
C ASN A 32 12.25 -40.61 -39.67
N THR A 33 11.47 -41.55 -39.11
CA THR A 33 10.52 -42.35 -39.93
C THR A 33 9.11 -42.54 -39.34
N THR A 34 8.77 -41.90 -38.21
CA THR A 34 7.44 -42.08 -37.59
C THR A 34 6.93 -40.78 -37.00
N THR A 35 5.93 -40.18 -37.66
CA THR A 35 5.08 -39.10 -37.14
C THR A 35 4.09 -39.70 -36.13
N ILE A 36 4.40 -39.58 -34.85
CA ILE A 36 3.42 -39.70 -33.76
C ILE A 36 3.49 -38.37 -33.02
N HIS A 37 2.40 -37.59 -33.05
CA HIS A 37 2.36 -36.30 -32.39
C HIS A 37 2.10 -36.46 -30.89
N GLU A 38 2.76 -35.65 -30.07
CA GLU A 38 2.69 -35.72 -28.59
C GLU A 38 1.26 -35.51 -28.04
N SER A 39 0.40 -34.86 -28.82
CA SER A 39 -1.04 -34.68 -28.55
C SER A 39 -1.85 -35.97 -28.64
N GLU A 40 -1.35 -37.01 -29.32
CA GLU A 40 -2.04 -38.30 -29.51
C GLU A 40 -1.85 -39.26 -28.32
N LEU A 41 -0.97 -38.91 -27.35
CA LEU A 41 -0.58 -39.78 -26.23
C LEU A 41 -1.30 -39.46 -24.90
N ARG A 42 -2.10 -38.39 -24.81
CA ARG A 42 -2.59 -37.85 -23.51
C ARG A 42 -3.95 -38.34 -23.02
N ASN A 43 -4.66 -39.21 -23.73
CA ASN A 43 -5.88 -39.83 -23.19
C ASN A 43 -5.94 -41.30 -23.63
N GLY A 44 -6.50 -42.17 -22.79
CA GLY A 44 -6.57 -43.62 -22.99
C GLY A 44 -7.24 -44.02 -24.31
N ILE A 45 -6.45 -44.05 -25.38
CA ILE A 45 -6.84 -44.41 -26.73
C ILE A 45 -6.42 -45.86 -26.98
N GLN A 46 -7.36 -46.67 -27.48
CA GLN A 46 -7.06 -47.93 -28.15
C GLN A 46 -6.21 -47.62 -29.39
N LEU A 47 -4.90 -47.79 -29.29
CA LEU A 47 -4.03 -47.83 -30.45
C LEU A 47 -4.46 -49.04 -31.30
N ARG A 48 -5.13 -48.79 -32.43
CA ARG A 48 -5.26 -49.82 -33.47
C ARG A 48 -3.84 -50.15 -33.93
N ALA A 49 -3.48 -51.43 -33.87
CA ALA A 49 -2.18 -51.91 -34.28
C ALA A 49 -1.89 -51.40 -35.70
N THR A 50 -0.95 -50.47 -35.82
CA THR A 50 -0.31 -50.14 -37.09
C THR A 50 0.78 -51.18 -37.36
N ASP A 51 1.03 -51.45 -38.63
CA ASP A 51 1.78 -52.60 -39.17
C ASP A 51 3.20 -52.82 -38.58
N ASN A 52 3.74 -51.86 -37.82
CA ASN A 52 5.08 -51.91 -37.24
C ASN A 52 5.21 -52.69 -35.92
N ILE A 53 4.10 -53.00 -35.22
CA ILE A 53 4.15 -53.71 -33.91
C ILE A 53 3.90 -55.22 -34.07
N GLU A 54 3.17 -55.65 -35.11
CA GLU A 54 2.83 -57.06 -35.36
C GLU A 54 4.06 -57.96 -35.50
N LYS A 55 5.17 -57.43 -36.03
CA LYS A 55 6.42 -58.20 -36.20
C LYS A 55 7.05 -58.72 -34.89
N TYR A 56 6.61 -58.20 -33.75
CA TYR A 56 7.10 -58.63 -32.44
C TYR A 56 6.21 -59.66 -31.76
N TRP A 57 5.14 -60.11 -32.44
CA TRP A 57 4.12 -60.99 -31.88
C TRP A 57 4.33 -62.40 -32.42
N THR A 58 4.34 -63.38 -31.53
CA THR A 58 4.46 -64.80 -31.89
C THR A 58 3.12 -65.43 -32.29
N GLU A 59 2.00 -64.80 -31.92
CA GLU A 59 0.63 -65.15 -32.31
C GLU A 59 -0.19 -63.85 -32.41
N THR A 60 -1.07 -63.73 -33.41
CA THR A 60 -1.90 -62.55 -33.67
C THR A 60 -3.17 -62.58 -32.79
N PRO A 61 -3.30 -61.76 -31.73
CA PRO A 61 -4.52 -61.62 -30.96
C PRO A 61 -5.56 -60.85 -31.78
N GLN A 62 -6.84 -61.13 -31.51
CA GLN A 62 -7.96 -60.44 -32.15
C GLN A 62 -7.89 -58.92 -31.87
N LYS A 63 -8.13 -58.13 -32.91
CA LYS A 63 -7.84 -56.68 -33.01
C LYS A 63 -8.51 -55.76 -31.96
N GLU A 64 -9.38 -56.28 -31.10
CA GLU A 64 -10.22 -55.48 -30.20
C GLU A 64 -9.81 -55.48 -28.71
N HIS A 65 -8.71 -56.14 -28.34
CA HIS A 65 -8.39 -56.37 -26.92
C HIS A 65 -6.94 -56.04 -26.50
N ILE A 66 -6.37 -54.94 -27.01
CA ILE A 66 -5.06 -54.44 -26.56
C ILE A 66 -5.21 -53.10 -25.85
N HIS A 67 -4.94 -53.07 -24.54
CA HIS A 67 -4.74 -51.84 -23.79
C HIS A 67 -3.25 -51.56 -23.65
N VAL A 68 -2.81 -50.40 -24.16
CA VAL A 68 -1.42 -49.94 -24.09
C VAL A 68 -1.32 -48.91 -22.98
N LEU A 69 -0.60 -49.25 -21.91
CA LEU A 69 -0.19 -48.28 -20.89
C LEU A 69 1.18 -47.72 -21.29
N VAL A 70 1.21 -46.42 -21.58
CA VAL A 70 2.44 -45.68 -21.85
C VAL A 70 2.94 -45.13 -20.52
N GLU A 71 3.92 -45.79 -19.93
CA GLU A 71 4.68 -45.22 -18.83
C GLU A 71 5.81 -44.38 -19.46
N LEU A 72 5.60 -43.06 -19.50
CA LEU A 72 6.70 -42.12 -19.72
C LEU A 72 7.65 -42.32 -18.55
N SER A 73 8.75 -43.03 -18.77
CA SER A 73 9.84 -43.00 -17.82
C SER A 73 10.39 -41.57 -17.82
N LEU A 74 9.86 -40.73 -16.93
CA LEU A 74 10.68 -39.72 -16.28
C LEU A 74 11.88 -40.50 -15.80
N CYS A 75 13.04 -40.23 -16.41
CA CYS A 75 14.30 -40.81 -15.99
C CYS A 75 14.31 -40.80 -14.47
N THR A 76 14.29 -41.98 -13.86
CA THR A 76 14.68 -42.12 -12.45
C THR A 76 16.07 -41.51 -12.39
N SER A 77 16.15 -40.28 -11.88
CA SER A 77 17.37 -39.52 -11.85
C SER A 77 18.43 -40.38 -11.18
N PRO A 78 19.62 -40.56 -11.78
CA PRO A 78 20.77 -40.78 -10.95
C PRO A 78 20.78 -39.60 -9.97
N VAL A 79 20.76 -39.86 -8.67
CA VAL A 79 21.16 -38.85 -7.70
C VAL A 79 22.61 -38.57 -8.01
N PHE A 80 22.83 -37.60 -8.87
CA PHE A 80 24.14 -37.22 -9.34
C PHE A 80 24.86 -36.58 -8.14
N LYS A 81 25.83 -37.31 -7.57
CA LYS A 81 26.84 -36.72 -6.68
C LYS A 81 27.74 -35.86 -7.56
N LEU A 82 27.42 -34.57 -7.70
CA LEU A 82 28.20 -33.65 -8.54
C LEU A 82 28.91 -32.58 -7.72
N SER A 83 30.04 -32.15 -8.28
CA SER A 83 30.99 -31.24 -7.68
C SER A 83 31.65 -30.40 -8.78
N ALA A 84 30.91 -29.46 -9.38
CA ALA A 84 31.41 -28.28 -10.11
C ALA A 84 30.26 -27.51 -10.78
N SER A 85 30.50 -26.24 -11.14
CA SER A 85 29.60 -25.41 -11.96
C SER A 85 29.43 -25.91 -13.41
N GLU A 86 30.39 -26.67 -13.93
CA GLU A 86 30.35 -27.23 -15.30
C GLU A 86 29.29 -28.34 -15.43
N ASP A 87 29.17 -29.19 -14.41
CA ASP A 87 28.17 -30.26 -14.34
C ASP A 87 26.73 -29.73 -14.36
N ILE A 88 26.51 -28.54 -13.78
CA ILE A 88 25.18 -27.91 -13.69
C ILE A 88 24.73 -27.35 -15.03
N LYS A 89 25.68 -26.82 -15.82
CA LYS A 89 25.38 -26.35 -17.18
C LYS A 89 24.89 -27.51 -18.05
N GLU A 90 25.51 -28.67 -17.91
CA GLU A 90 25.08 -29.89 -18.60
C GLU A 90 23.68 -30.34 -18.15
N ILE A 91 23.37 -30.29 -16.84
CA ILE A 91 22.03 -30.60 -16.31
C ILE A 91 20.97 -29.63 -16.84
N LEU A 92 21.28 -28.32 -16.90
CA LEU A 92 20.35 -27.28 -17.31
C LEU A 92 20.13 -27.25 -18.83
N SER A 93 21.18 -27.53 -19.61
CA SER A 93 21.16 -27.42 -21.08
C SER A 93 19.94 -28.05 -21.78
N PRO A 94 19.39 -29.22 -21.37
CA PRO A 94 18.24 -29.83 -22.02
C PRO A 94 16.93 -29.12 -21.70
N PHE A 95 16.87 -28.36 -20.60
CA PHE A 95 15.69 -27.61 -20.16
C PHE A 95 15.69 -26.16 -20.64
N ILE A 96 16.82 -25.65 -21.16
CA ILE A 96 16.90 -24.28 -21.67
C ILE A 96 16.43 -24.26 -23.13
N ILE A 97 15.29 -23.62 -23.37
CA ILE A 97 14.72 -23.51 -24.72
C ILE A 97 15.59 -22.56 -25.57
N SER A 98 16.14 -23.06 -26.67
CA SER A 98 16.93 -22.29 -27.64
C SER A 98 16.04 -21.64 -28.69
N GLY A 99 15.74 -20.34 -28.53
CA GLY A 99 15.01 -19.51 -29.50
C GLY A 99 14.81 -18.10 -28.92
N PRO A 100 14.58 -17.06 -29.75
CA PRO A 100 14.28 -15.75 -29.21
C PRO A 100 12.83 -15.74 -28.74
N GLN A 101 12.62 -16.07 -27.47
CA GLN A 101 11.55 -15.42 -26.73
C GLN A 101 12.22 -14.48 -25.73
N ASP A 102 12.39 -13.25 -26.18
CA ASP A 102 12.49 -12.13 -25.27
C ASP A 102 11.06 -11.72 -24.90
N PRO A 103 10.74 -11.66 -23.61
CA PRO A 103 9.82 -10.62 -23.20
C PRO A 103 10.39 -9.97 -21.95
N LEU A 104 11.52 -9.28 -22.07
CA LEU A 104 11.97 -8.25 -21.12
C LEU A 104 11.74 -8.65 -19.68
N ARG A 105 12.59 -9.56 -19.18
CA ARG A 105 12.91 -9.83 -17.76
C ARG A 105 12.45 -8.72 -16.80
N GLU A 106 11.17 -8.66 -16.47
CA GLU A 106 10.55 -7.51 -15.78
C GLU A 106 11.23 -6.15 -16.09
N SER A 107 11.61 -5.89 -17.34
CA SER A 107 12.02 -4.55 -17.76
C SER A 107 10.70 -3.84 -18.01
N ILE A 108 10.07 -3.42 -16.92
CA ILE A 108 8.80 -2.67 -16.91
C ILE A 108 8.96 -1.37 -17.72
N SER A 109 10.20 -0.94 -17.99
CA SER A 109 10.54 0.11 -18.97
C SER A 109 9.97 -0.12 -20.37
N GLU A 110 9.62 -1.36 -20.74
CA GLU A 110 8.98 -1.69 -22.02
C GLU A 110 7.53 -2.20 -21.89
N LEU A 111 6.96 -2.25 -20.67
CA LEU A 111 5.51 -2.41 -20.44
C LEU A 111 4.79 -1.09 -20.77
N ASN A 112 4.97 -0.62 -22.00
CA ASN A 112 4.22 0.49 -22.59
C ASN A 112 2.73 0.13 -22.70
N ASP A 113 2.38 -1.16 -22.66
CA ASP A 113 1.00 -1.64 -22.70
C ASP A 113 0.51 -2.21 -21.37
N ILE A 114 -0.78 -1.97 -21.09
CA ILE A 114 -1.52 -2.70 -20.08
C ILE A 114 -2.49 -3.59 -20.85
N PRO A 115 -2.32 -4.92 -20.83
CA PRO A 115 -3.24 -5.82 -21.50
C PRO A 115 -4.66 -5.58 -20.99
N ASP A 116 -5.61 -5.56 -21.92
CA ASP A 116 -7.01 -5.54 -21.56
C ASP A 116 -7.37 -6.88 -20.91
N GLY A 117 -8.25 -6.85 -19.91
CA GLY A 117 -8.73 -8.08 -19.29
C GLY A 117 -7.95 -8.53 -18.05
N ILE A 118 -7.09 -7.69 -17.46
CA ILE A 118 -6.29 -8.09 -16.30
C ILE A 118 -7.06 -8.01 -14.97
N SER A 119 -6.77 -8.95 -14.07
CA SER A 119 -7.37 -9.03 -12.73
C SER A 119 -6.59 -8.25 -11.65
N ASN A 120 -5.38 -7.77 -11.96
CA ASN A 120 -4.52 -7.06 -11.03
C ASN A 120 -3.66 -6.01 -11.76
N ILE A 121 -3.72 -4.75 -11.30
CA ILE A 121 -3.00 -3.62 -11.90
C ILE A 121 -1.68 -3.28 -11.21
N SER A 122 -1.38 -3.89 -10.05
CA SER A 122 -0.23 -3.52 -9.20
C SER A 122 1.12 -3.52 -9.95
N THR A 123 1.34 -4.49 -10.83
CA THR A 123 2.56 -4.59 -11.65
C THR A 123 2.72 -3.42 -12.63
N TYR A 124 1.62 -2.75 -12.99
CA TYR A 124 1.61 -1.66 -13.95
C TYR A 124 1.71 -0.29 -13.28
N LEU A 125 1.54 -0.14 -11.96
CA LEU A 125 1.61 1.17 -11.31
C LEU A 125 3.03 1.76 -11.41
N LYS A 126 3.12 3.03 -11.84
CA LYS A 126 4.40 3.75 -11.91
C LYS A 126 4.94 4.06 -10.51
N PHE A 127 6.26 4.00 -10.38
CA PHE A 127 6.98 4.51 -9.22
C PHE A 127 7.00 6.04 -9.22
N VAL A 128 6.46 6.66 -8.16
CA VAL A 128 6.31 8.11 -8.07
C VAL A 128 7.10 8.68 -6.89
N GLY A 129 7.88 9.73 -7.19
CA GLY A 129 8.40 10.76 -6.27
C GLY A 129 8.83 10.29 -4.88
N ARG A 130 10.04 9.72 -4.79
CA ARG A 130 10.75 9.39 -3.55
C ARG A 130 12.23 9.72 -3.69
N GLU A 131 12.51 10.97 -4.07
CA GLU A 131 13.85 11.37 -4.49
C GLU A 131 14.87 11.13 -3.38
N GLU A 132 14.55 11.48 -2.14
CA GLU A 132 15.47 11.31 -1.01
C GLU A 132 15.69 9.82 -0.69
N GLU A 133 14.64 9.00 -0.71
CA GLU A 133 14.76 7.56 -0.45
C GLU A 133 15.51 6.85 -1.60
N VAL A 134 15.31 7.28 -2.85
CA VAL A 134 16.09 6.81 -4.01
C VAL A 134 17.54 7.23 -3.86
N LYS A 135 17.83 8.48 -3.47
CA LYS A 135 19.20 8.94 -3.24
C LYS A 135 19.88 8.12 -2.15
N GLN A 136 19.18 7.83 -1.07
CA GLN A 136 19.67 6.97 0.02
C GLN A 136 19.97 5.54 -0.45
N LEU A 137 19.06 4.92 -1.20
CA LEU A 137 19.26 3.59 -1.80
C LEU A 137 20.47 3.56 -2.76
N MET A 138 20.61 4.61 -3.57
CA MET A 138 21.70 4.68 -4.56
C MET A 138 23.05 4.97 -3.91
N THR A 139 23.08 5.75 -2.84
CA THR A 139 24.28 5.97 -2.01
C THR A 139 24.75 4.65 -1.38
N ASN A 140 23.84 3.81 -0.90
CA ASN A 140 24.15 2.45 -0.45
C ASN A 140 24.83 1.60 -1.53
N MET A 141 24.28 1.63 -2.75
CA MET A 141 24.84 0.88 -3.87
C MET A 141 26.25 1.39 -4.24
N GLU A 142 26.47 2.70 -4.18
CA GLU A 142 27.80 3.28 -4.38
C GLU A 142 28.78 2.86 -3.28
N ASN A 143 28.38 2.90 -2.01
CA ASN A 143 29.20 2.43 -0.89
C ASN A 143 29.61 0.97 -1.07
N LEU A 144 28.67 0.12 -1.48
CA LEU A 144 28.93 -1.28 -1.81
C LEU A 144 29.92 -1.41 -2.98
N TYR A 145 29.74 -0.64 -4.06
CA TYR A 145 30.66 -0.62 -5.20
C TYR A 145 32.08 -0.22 -4.78
N LEU A 146 32.22 0.79 -3.92
CA LEU A 146 33.52 1.22 -3.40
C LEU A 146 34.18 0.13 -2.52
N LEU A 147 33.40 -0.53 -1.67
CA LEU A 147 33.85 -1.64 -0.84
C LEU A 147 34.42 -2.78 -1.70
N ILE A 148 33.66 -3.23 -2.71
CA ILE A 148 34.05 -4.34 -3.60
C ILE A 148 35.32 -4.02 -4.39
N ASN A 149 35.48 -2.79 -4.86
CA ASN A 149 36.67 -2.40 -5.61
C ASN A 149 37.88 -2.13 -4.71
N GLN A 150 37.69 -2.08 -3.39
CA GLN A 150 38.74 -1.77 -2.42
C GLN A 150 38.81 -2.79 -1.28
N LEU A 151 38.42 -4.05 -1.52
CA LEU A 151 38.36 -5.11 -0.49
C LEU A 151 39.64 -5.21 0.36
N LYS A 152 40.82 -5.05 -0.25
CA LYS A 152 42.11 -5.09 0.44
C LYS A 152 42.29 -4.02 1.54
N LYS A 153 41.50 -2.94 1.52
CA LYS A 153 41.53 -1.88 2.54
C LYS A 153 40.70 -2.21 3.78
N TYR A 154 39.84 -3.21 3.71
CA TYR A 154 38.95 -3.59 4.79
C TYR A 154 39.43 -4.90 5.41
N PRO A 155 39.79 -4.93 6.70
CA PRO A 155 40.24 -6.16 7.36
C PRO A 155 39.11 -7.19 7.51
N GLU A 156 37.87 -6.72 7.67
CA GLU A 156 36.67 -7.57 7.74
C GLU A 156 35.57 -7.04 6.80
N PRO A 157 35.71 -7.20 5.46
CA PRO A 157 34.80 -6.60 4.48
C PRO A 157 33.34 -6.99 4.70
N MET A 158 33.10 -8.22 5.19
CA MET A 158 31.76 -8.73 5.48
C MET A 158 31.00 -7.89 6.52
N LYS A 159 31.69 -7.28 7.50
CA LYS A 159 31.06 -6.45 8.54
C LYS A 159 30.66 -5.05 8.06
N GLU A 160 31.20 -4.63 6.92
CA GLU A 160 30.92 -3.32 6.32
C GLU A 160 29.81 -3.38 5.27
N ILE A 161 29.24 -4.56 5.01
CA ILE A 161 28.11 -4.73 4.09
C ILE A 161 26.83 -4.35 4.83
N GLU A 162 26.12 -3.37 4.27
CA GLU A 162 24.84 -2.89 4.75
C GLU A 162 23.74 -3.31 3.76
N PHE A 163 22.71 -4.00 4.25
CA PHE A 163 21.55 -4.35 3.44
C PHE A 163 20.47 -3.26 3.57
N PRO A 164 20.19 -2.48 2.51
CA PRO A 164 19.10 -1.52 2.53
C PRO A 164 17.77 -2.24 2.74
N THR A 165 17.00 -1.75 3.71
CA THR A 165 15.72 -2.31 4.10
C THR A 165 14.64 -1.26 3.90
N ALA A 166 13.76 -1.50 2.95
CA ALA A 166 12.60 -0.65 2.71
C ALA A 166 11.59 -0.86 3.85
N VAL A 167 11.51 0.10 4.77
CA VAL A 167 10.64 0.04 5.95
C VAL A 167 9.42 0.95 5.81
N GLY A 168 8.31 0.48 6.35
CA GLY A 168 7.04 1.21 6.36
C GLY A 168 5.85 0.27 6.42
N THR A 169 4.67 0.82 6.69
CA THR A 169 3.41 0.07 6.73
C THR A 169 3.06 -0.55 5.39
N ALA A 170 2.07 -1.46 5.35
CA ALA A 170 1.46 -1.80 4.07
C ALA A 170 0.94 -0.58 3.33
N GLY A 171 0.86 -0.68 2.01
CA GLY A 171 0.32 0.40 1.20
C GLY A 171 1.29 1.57 1.01
N LYS A 172 2.50 1.51 1.57
CA LYS A 172 3.62 2.41 1.24
C LYS A 172 4.46 1.93 0.06
N GLU A 173 3.98 0.96 -0.73
CA GLU A 173 4.57 0.55 -2.01
C GLU A 173 6.05 0.10 -1.91
N LYS A 174 6.43 -0.57 -0.81
CA LYS A 174 7.82 -1.03 -0.58
C LYS A 174 8.35 -1.89 -1.72
N THR A 175 7.55 -2.86 -2.16
CA THR A 175 7.88 -3.73 -3.30
C THR A 175 8.09 -2.93 -4.58
N THR A 176 7.23 -1.95 -4.85
CA THR A 176 7.36 -1.07 -6.02
C THR A 176 8.64 -0.23 -5.93
N PHE A 177 8.95 0.31 -4.75
CA PHE A 177 10.18 1.04 -4.48
C PHE A 177 11.42 0.19 -4.75
N ALA A 178 11.54 -0.98 -4.12
CA ALA A 178 12.70 -1.85 -4.25
C ALA A 178 12.92 -2.34 -5.69
N ARG A 179 11.86 -2.44 -6.49
CA ARG A 179 11.94 -2.85 -7.91
C ARG A 179 12.28 -1.70 -8.84
N ARG A 180 11.69 -0.52 -8.63
CA ARG A 180 11.62 0.55 -9.65
C ARG A 180 12.44 1.79 -9.30
N ALA A 181 13.04 1.88 -8.11
CA ALA A 181 13.88 3.01 -7.71
C ALA A 181 15.01 3.33 -8.71
N TYR A 182 15.47 2.33 -9.44
CA TYR A 182 16.55 2.43 -10.42
C TYR A 182 16.11 2.97 -11.80
N GLU A 183 14.82 3.12 -12.08
CA GLU A 183 14.35 3.47 -13.43
C GLU A 183 14.62 4.94 -13.79
N ASN A 184 14.63 5.84 -12.80
CA ASN A 184 14.78 7.28 -13.04
C ASN A 184 16.19 7.78 -12.71
N SER A 185 17.13 7.53 -13.64
CA SER A 185 18.53 7.95 -13.47
C SER A 185 18.74 9.44 -13.21
N LYS A 186 17.79 10.33 -13.59
CA LYS A 186 17.90 11.78 -13.32
C LYS A 186 17.91 12.13 -11.83
N ILE A 187 17.42 11.23 -10.97
CA ILE A 187 17.41 11.44 -9.52
C ILE A 187 18.80 11.23 -8.94
N TYR A 188 19.55 10.24 -9.45
CA TYR A 188 20.78 9.77 -8.84
C TYR A 188 22.05 9.97 -9.68
N ASP A 189 21.95 10.32 -10.95
CA ASP A 189 23.11 10.50 -11.85
C ASP A 189 24.11 11.58 -11.39
N LYS A 190 23.65 12.53 -10.57
CA LYS A 190 24.47 13.61 -9.98
C LYS A 190 25.06 13.27 -8.61
N ILE A 191 24.55 12.25 -7.92
CA ILE A 191 25.00 11.91 -6.56
C ILE A 191 25.91 10.70 -6.50
N VAL A 192 25.78 9.75 -7.44
CA VAL A 192 26.63 8.56 -7.49
C VAL A 192 27.57 8.60 -8.69
N LYS A 193 28.71 7.92 -8.57
CA LYS A 193 29.71 7.79 -9.63
C LYS A 193 29.13 7.29 -10.97
N PRO A 194 29.62 7.82 -12.12
CA PRO A 194 29.18 7.39 -13.45
C PRO A 194 29.29 5.89 -13.69
N GLU A 195 30.27 5.21 -13.10
CA GLU A 195 30.46 3.76 -13.19
C GLU A 195 29.29 2.99 -12.57
N VAL A 196 28.76 3.46 -11.44
CA VAL A 196 27.60 2.87 -10.77
C VAL A 196 26.35 3.10 -11.62
N VAL A 197 26.16 4.31 -12.14
CA VAL A 197 25.04 4.62 -13.06
C VAL A 197 25.07 3.70 -14.30
N LEU A 198 26.25 3.49 -14.86
CA LEU A 198 26.46 2.63 -16.02
C LEU A 198 26.19 1.15 -15.68
N ALA A 199 26.64 0.68 -14.52
CA ALA A 199 26.35 -0.68 -14.04
C ALA A 199 24.85 -0.92 -13.83
N VAL A 200 24.13 0.06 -13.28
CA VAL A 200 22.66 -0.01 -13.10
C VAL A 200 21.94 -0.08 -14.45
N LYS A 201 22.25 0.83 -15.37
CA LYS A 201 21.63 0.85 -16.71
C LYS A 201 21.87 -0.46 -17.46
N GLU A 202 23.06 -1.02 -17.34
CA GLU A 202 23.43 -2.28 -18.00
C GLU A 202 22.76 -3.48 -17.33
N CYS A 203 22.73 -3.53 -15.99
CA CYS A 203 21.99 -4.53 -15.21
C CYS A 203 20.50 -4.55 -15.57
N GLN A 204 19.87 -3.37 -15.71
CA GLN A 204 18.47 -3.24 -16.13
C GLN A 204 18.27 -3.76 -17.55
N LYS A 205 19.12 -3.35 -18.50
CA LYS A 205 19.03 -3.77 -19.90
C LYS A 205 19.18 -5.28 -20.07
N SER A 206 20.06 -5.91 -19.30
CA SER A 206 20.20 -7.38 -19.31
C SER A 206 19.22 -8.10 -18.38
N GLY A 207 18.40 -7.37 -17.62
CA GLY A 207 17.43 -7.88 -16.65
C GLY A 207 18.04 -8.76 -15.56
N ARG A 208 19.14 -8.32 -14.94
CA ARG A 208 19.73 -8.96 -13.74
C ARG A 208 19.14 -8.41 -12.43
N ASN A 209 17.86 -8.05 -12.46
CA ASN A 209 17.09 -7.60 -11.30
C ASN A 209 16.05 -8.67 -10.99
N PHE A 210 16.19 -9.34 -9.84
CA PHE A 210 15.39 -10.50 -9.47
C PHE A 210 14.56 -10.21 -8.22
N ARG A 211 13.31 -10.66 -8.20
CA ARG A 211 12.43 -10.58 -7.04
C ARG A 211 12.22 -11.98 -6.48
N ILE A 212 12.48 -12.16 -5.19
CA ILE A 212 12.16 -13.37 -4.44
C ILE A 212 11.03 -13.02 -3.48
N ALA A 213 9.82 -13.48 -3.80
CA ALA A 213 8.62 -13.25 -2.99
C ALA A 213 8.51 -14.33 -1.90
N CYS A 214 8.84 -13.98 -0.66
CA CYS A 214 8.92 -14.94 0.44
C CYS A 214 7.57 -15.58 0.81
N ASN A 215 6.46 -14.90 0.53
CA ASN A 215 5.10 -15.40 0.74
C ASN A 215 4.69 -16.52 -0.23
N HIS A 216 5.46 -16.76 -1.29
CA HIS A 216 5.23 -17.86 -2.24
C HIS A 216 6.13 -19.07 -1.97
N LEU A 217 7.03 -18.98 -0.98
CA LEU A 217 7.93 -20.07 -0.64
C LEU A 217 7.20 -21.13 0.18
N SER A 218 7.29 -22.38 -0.26
CA SER A 218 6.79 -23.51 0.51
C SER A 218 7.81 -23.96 1.57
N ASN A 219 7.35 -24.60 2.65
CA ASN A 219 8.25 -25.17 3.65
C ASN A 219 9.26 -26.16 3.05
N ALA A 220 8.84 -26.94 2.04
CA ALA A 220 9.72 -27.88 1.35
C ALA A 220 10.92 -27.19 0.65
N GLN A 221 10.75 -25.95 0.18
CA GLN A 221 11.84 -25.15 -0.43
C GLN A 221 12.73 -24.44 0.60
N ILE A 222 12.27 -24.36 1.85
CA ILE A 222 12.98 -23.72 2.96
C ILE A 222 13.73 -24.77 3.81
N GLU A 223 13.30 -26.03 3.74
CA GLU A 223 13.94 -27.18 4.35
C GLU A 223 15.31 -27.51 3.72
N GLY A 224 16.24 -28.04 4.53
CA GLY A 224 17.58 -28.44 4.08
C GLY A 224 18.66 -27.35 4.18
N ASN A 225 19.65 -27.40 3.28
CA ASN A 225 20.73 -26.41 3.25
C ASN A 225 20.20 -25.06 2.75
N ARG A 226 20.18 -24.08 3.65
CA ARG A 226 19.59 -22.75 3.46
C ARG A 226 20.22 -21.94 2.31
N GLU A 227 21.53 -22.09 2.11
CA GLU A 227 22.24 -21.43 1.01
C GLU A 227 21.89 -22.08 -0.34
N SER A 228 21.92 -23.41 -0.38
CA SER A 228 21.50 -24.19 -1.56
C SER A 228 20.05 -23.89 -1.92
N SER A 229 19.14 -23.88 -0.94
CA SER A 229 17.71 -23.71 -1.18
C SER A 229 17.37 -22.31 -1.73
N PHE A 230 17.93 -21.26 -1.14
CA PHE A 230 17.83 -19.90 -1.70
C PHE A 230 18.50 -19.78 -3.06
N GLY A 231 19.65 -20.43 -3.26
CA GLY A 231 20.40 -20.41 -4.51
C GLY A 231 19.58 -20.97 -5.67
N LYS A 232 18.88 -22.08 -5.45
CA LYS A 232 17.96 -22.66 -6.43
C LYS A 232 16.76 -21.76 -6.72
N ILE A 233 16.18 -21.12 -5.71
CA ILE A 233 15.09 -20.14 -5.88
C ILE A 233 15.57 -18.98 -6.75
N LEU A 234 16.74 -18.42 -6.45
CA LEU A 234 17.33 -17.34 -7.23
C LEU A 234 17.63 -17.75 -8.67
N LEU A 235 18.17 -18.96 -8.88
CA LEU A 235 18.46 -19.49 -10.20
C LEU A 235 17.18 -19.73 -11.01
N TYR A 236 16.13 -20.25 -10.37
CA TYR A 236 14.81 -20.38 -10.97
C TYR A 236 14.30 -19.00 -11.40
N GLU A 237 14.29 -18.01 -10.52
CA GLU A 237 13.84 -16.65 -10.84
C GLU A 237 14.63 -16.03 -12.01
N ALA A 238 15.94 -16.32 -12.10
CA ALA A 238 16.78 -15.85 -13.17
C ALA A 238 16.53 -16.53 -14.53
N LEU A 239 16.05 -17.78 -14.52
CA LEU A 239 15.93 -18.64 -15.70
C LEU A 239 14.48 -19.01 -16.07
N LYS A 240 13.47 -18.72 -15.25
CA LYS A 240 12.09 -19.20 -15.42
C LYS A 240 11.48 -18.94 -16.80
N TYR A 241 11.85 -17.85 -17.45
CA TYR A 241 11.38 -17.50 -18.80
C TYR A 241 12.12 -18.23 -19.94
N ARG A 242 13.14 -19.01 -19.61
CA ARG A 242 13.87 -19.90 -20.53
C ARG A 242 13.56 -21.37 -20.27
N LEU A 243 12.74 -21.67 -19.27
CA LEU A 243 12.28 -23.00 -18.94
C LEU A 243 10.93 -23.25 -19.63
N PRO A 244 10.60 -24.51 -19.93
CA PRO A 244 9.25 -24.92 -20.32
C PRO A 244 8.19 -24.50 -19.30
N ASP A 245 6.99 -24.15 -19.78
CA ASP A 245 5.86 -23.69 -18.96
C ASP A 245 5.42 -24.70 -17.88
N ASP A 246 5.72 -25.99 -18.05
CA ASP A 246 5.39 -27.03 -17.09
C ASP A 246 6.41 -27.17 -15.95
N ILE A 247 7.54 -26.45 -15.98
CA ILE A 247 8.55 -26.42 -14.93
C ILE A 247 8.28 -25.24 -13.98
N ASP A 248 7.52 -25.53 -12.93
CA ASP A 248 7.38 -24.62 -11.78
C ASP A 248 8.59 -24.65 -10.84
N SER A 249 8.62 -23.77 -9.85
CA SER A 249 9.73 -23.63 -8.90
C SER A 249 9.98 -24.89 -8.05
N LEU A 250 8.95 -25.70 -7.77
CA LEU A 250 9.07 -26.94 -7.00
C LEU A 250 9.66 -28.07 -7.85
N LYS A 251 9.25 -28.17 -9.11
CA LYS A 251 9.85 -29.11 -10.05
C LYS A 251 11.30 -28.73 -10.35
N PHE A 252 11.58 -27.44 -10.48
CA PHE A 252 12.94 -26.94 -10.68
C PHE A 252 13.87 -27.28 -9.51
N ASP A 253 13.39 -27.12 -8.27
CA ASP A 253 14.16 -27.49 -7.08
C ASP A 253 14.58 -28.97 -7.07
N LYS A 254 13.72 -29.87 -7.56
CA LYS A 254 13.99 -31.31 -7.67
C LYS A 254 15.02 -31.69 -8.75
N ILE A 255 15.31 -30.80 -9.70
CA ILE A 255 16.35 -31.02 -10.72
C ILE A 255 17.74 -31.02 -10.06
N PHE A 256 17.87 -30.37 -8.89
CA PHE A 256 19.14 -30.09 -8.24
C PHE A 256 19.24 -30.70 -6.83
N GLY A 257 20.40 -31.23 -6.45
CA GLY A 257 20.68 -31.75 -5.09
C GLY A 257 20.93 -30.66 -4.03
N ASP A 258 21.52 -30.99 -2.88
CA ASP A 258 21.70 -30.03 -1.77
C ASP A 258 23.06 -29.31 -1.73
N LYS A 259 23.86 -29.41 -2.80
CA LYS A 259 25.25 -28.94 -2.82
C LYS A 259 25.46 -27.81 -3.82
N PHE A 260 25.06 -26.59 -3.44
CA PHE A 260 25.44 -25.37 -4.12
C PHE A 260 25.93 -24.34 -3.12
N ASN A 261 26.97 -23.60 -3.52
CA ASN A 261 27.30 -22.33 -2.90
C ASN A 261 26.76 -21.19 -3.78
N PHE A 262 26.64 -19.99 -3.23
CA PHE A 262 26.16 -18.85 -4.01
C PHE A 262 27.10 -18.42 -5.12
N GLU A 263 28.41 -18.62 -4.98
CA GLU A 263 29.37 -18.28 -6.04
C GLU A 263 29.06 -19.03 -7.34
N ASP A 264 28.84 -20.34 -7.26
CA ASP A 264 28.47 -21.20 -8.40
C ASP A 264 27.15 -20.74 -9.04
N ILE A 265 26.16 -20.36 -8.22
CA ILE A 265 24.85 -19.88 -8.68
C ILE A 265 24.98 -18.54 -9.41
N LEU A 266 25.75 -17.60 -8.88
CA LEU A 266 25.95 -16.29 -9.51
C LEU A 266 26.74 -16.42 -10.80
N ASP A 267 27.76 -17.26 -10.85
CA ASP A 267 28.53 -17.53 -12.06
C ASP A 267 27.66 -18.17 -13.15
N LEU A 268 26.74 -19.07 -12.79
CA LEU A 268 25.73 -19.62 -13.70
C LEU A 268 24.76 -18.56 -14.22
N ILE A 269 24.27 -17.68 -13.34
CA ILE A 269 23.42 -16.55 -13.73
C ILE A 269 24.16 -15.66 -14.74
N LEU A 270 25.41 -15.31 -14.47
CA LEU A 270 26.23 -14.49 -15.37
C LEU A 270 26.58 -15.21 -16.68
N PHE A 271 26.69 -16.53 -16.67
CA PHE A 271 26.88 -17.33 -17.88
C PHE A 271 25.65 -17.26 -18.80
N TYR A 272 24.45 -17.48 -18.27
CA TYR A 272 23.21 -17.40 -19.06
C TYR A 272 22.79 -15.96 -19.37
N ILE A 273 23.22 -14.99 -18.56
CA ILE A 273 22.77 -13.59 -18.57
C ILE A 273 24.00 -12.67 -18.51
N PRO A 274 24.85 -12.70 -19.55
CA PRO A 274 26.14 -12.04 -19.51
C PRO A 274 26.03 -10.52 -19.50
N CYS A 275 27.07 -9.89 -18.96
CA CYS A 275 27.25 -8.45 -19.09
C CYS A 275 27.47 -8.10 -20.56
N SER A 276 26.61 -7.25 -21.12
CA SER A 276 26.72 -6.84 -22.52
C SER A 276 27.88 -5.86 -22.74
N ASN A 277 28.30 -5.16 -21.68
CA ASN A 277 29.38 -4.18 -21.74
C ASN A 277 30.67 -4.73 -21.12
N LYS A 278 31.60 -5.15 -21.98
CA LYS A 278 32.92 -5.69 -21.57
C LYS A 278 33.79 -4.72 -20.75
N LYS A 279 33.46 -3.42 -20.70
CA LYS A 279 34.17 -2.44 -19.85
C LYS A 279 33.79 -2.56 -18.37
N ILE A 280 32.66 -3.17 -18.04
CA ILE A 280 32.22 -3.40 -16.67
C ILE A 280 32.95 -4.65 -16.16
N LYS A 281 33.88 -4.45 -15.22
CA LYS A 281 34.67 -5.55 -14.63
C LYS A 281 33.83 -6.47 -13.75
N ASN A 282 32.97 -5.90 -12.92
CA ASN A 282 32.11 -6.62 -11.98
C ASN A 282 30.65 -6.36 -12.37
N PRO A 283 29.98 -7.28 -13.07
CA PRO A 283 28.58 -7.13 -13.44
C PRO A 283 27.70 -7.01 -12.19
N LEU A 284 26.79 -6.04 -12.20
CA LEU A 284 25.81 -5.86 -11.13
C LEU A 284 24.68 -6.90 -11.23
N ILE A 285 24.34 -7.49 -10.09
CA ILE A 285 23.12 -8.28 -9.87
C ILE A 285 22.32 -7.61 -8.74
N ILE A 286 21.03 -7.39 -8.95
CA ILE A 286 20.12 -6.83 -7.95
C ILE A 286 19.15 -7.94 -7.50
N ILE A 287 19.03 -8.15 -6.19
CA ILE A 287 18.06 -9.08 -5.60
C ILE A 287 17.15 -8.31 -4.65
N ASN A 288 15.84 -8.31 -4.91
CA ASN A 288 14.83 -7.87 -3.96
C ASN A 288 14.24 -9.08 -3.22
N ILE A 289 14.52 -9.20 -1.93
CA ILE A 289 13.88 -10.18 -1.04
C ILE A 289 12.65 -9.51 -0.44
N ASP A 290 11.48 -9.90 -0.93
CA ASP A 290 10.21 -9.21 -0.72
C ASP A 290 9.25 -10.02 0.17
N GLU A 291 8.32 -9.31 0.82
CA GLU A 291 7.36 -9.88 1.80
C GLU A 291 8.05 -10.75 2.88
N THR A 292 9.19 -10.28 3.40
CA THR A 292 9.97 -10.99 4.44
C THR A 292 9.16 -11.31 5.70
N ASN A 293 8.05 -10.61 5.94
CA ASN A 293 7.04 -10.92 6.96
C ASN A 293 6.59 -12.39 6.96
N ALA A 294 6.38 -12.98 5.78
CA ALA A 294 5.93 -14.36 5.66
C ALA A 294 6.89 -15.38 6.32
N LEU A 295 8.19 -15.05 6.38
CA LEU A 295 9.19 -15.91 7.04
C LEU A 295 9.13 -15.82 8.56
N PHE A 296 8.66 -14.71 9.12
CA PHE A 296 8.50 -14.55 10.57
C PHE A 296 7.24 -15.26 11.06
N GLU A 297 6.14 -15.12 10.32
CA GLU A 297 4.86 -15.79 10.61
C GLU A 297 5.02 -17.32 10.59
N SER A 298 5.85 -17.85 9.68
CA SER A 298 6.14 -19.29 9.57
C SER A 298 7.28 -19.79 10.46
N SER A 299 7.78 -18.98 11.40
CA SER A 299 8.93 -19.31 12.28
C SER A 299 10.24 -19.66 11.53
N ASN A 300 10.39 -19.18 10.30
CA ASN A 300 11.53 -19.41 9.41
C ASN A 300 12.58 -18.27 9.44
N SER A 301 12.58 -17.43 10.46
CA SER A 301 13.54 -16.31 10.60
C SER A 301 15.01 -16.74 10.60
N ALA A 302 15.30 -17.93 11.13
CA ALA A 302 16.64 -18.53 11.10
C ALA A 302 17.13 -18.86 9.68
N TRP A 303 16.21 -19.15 8.75
CA TRP A 303 16.54 -19.37 7.35
C TRP A 303 17.05 -18.09 6.70
N LEU A 304 16.29 -16.99 6.81
CA LEU A 304 16.67 -15.69 6.27
C LEU A 304 18.01 -15.21 6.83
N LYS A 305 18.21 -15.37 8.15
CA LYS A 305 19.46 -15.03 8.83
C LYS A 305 20.69 -15.67 8.19
N MET A 306 20.60 -16.95 7.83
CA MET A 306 21.73 -17.64 7.20
C MET A 306 21.91 -17.28 5.74
N VAL A 307 20.81 -17.10 5.01
CA VAL A 307 20.85 -16.60 3.62
C VAL A 307 21.59 -15.27 3.56
N LEU A 308 21.26 -14.30 4.42
CA LEU A 308 21.92 -12.99 4.45
C LEU A 308 23.42 -13.10 4.78
N ARG A 309 23.80 -14.01 5.69
CA ARG A 309 25.22 -14.28 5.99
C ARG A 309 25.96 -14.84 4.78
N SER A 310 25.37 -15.79 4.08
CA SER A 310 25.96 -16.36 2.87
C SER A 310 26.06 -15.34 1.74
N LEU A 311 25.05 -14.48 1.54
CA LEU A 311 25.10 -13.39 0.56
C LEU A 311 26.21 -12.38 0.89
N ALA A 312 26.34 -11.98 2.16
CA ALA A 312 27.40 -11.08 2.61
C ALA A 312 28.81 -11.70 2.43
N ARG A 313 28.95 -13.02 2.69
CA ARG A 313 30.18 -13.77 2.39
C ARG A 313 30.52 -13.70 0.90
N THR A 314 29.55 -13.90 0.01
CA THR A 314 29.77 -13.85 -1.45
C THR A 314 30.16 -12.45 -1.91
N ILE A 315 29.48 -11.40 -1.43
CA ILE A 315 29.85 -9.99 -1.69
C ILE A 315 31.29 -9.70 -1.26
N SER A 316 31.70 -10.18 -0.09
CA SER A 316 33.07 -9.97 0.45
C SER A 316 34.18 -10.57 -0.41
N LYS A 317 33.85 -11.47 -1.34
CA LYS A 317 34.77 -12.05 -2.32
C LYS A 317 34.88 -11.25 -3.64
N GLY A 318 34.08 -10.20 -3.81
CA GLY A 318 34.18 -9.27 -4.93
C GLY A 318 33.01 -9.27 -5.91
N TYR A 319 31.95 -10.05 -5.64
CA TYR A 319 30.73 -10.03 -6.45
C TYR A 319 29.95 -8.73 -6.23
N PHE A 320 29.57 -8.04 -7.32
CA PHE A 320 28.72 -6.85 -7.24
C PHE A 320 27.24 -7.24 -7.13
N LEU A 321 26.88 -7.66 -5.92
CA LEU A 321 25.55 -8.15 -5.58
C LEU A 321 24.84 -7.19 -4.62
N PHE A 322 23.83 -6.48 -5.13
CA PHE A 322 23.04 -5.53 -4.34
C PHE A 322 21.73 -6.17 -3.89
N VAL A 323 21.54 -6.32 -2.58
CA VAL A 323 20.37 -7.01 -2.01
C VAL A 323 19.51 -6.00 -1.24
N VAL A 324 18.24 -5.87 -1.62
CA VAL A 324 17.25 -5.02 -0.94
C VAL A 324 16.26 -5.90 -0.21
N LEU A 325 15.97 -5.58 1.05
CA LEU A 325 14.95 -6.25 1.85
C LEU A 325 13.68 -5.42 1.88
N SER A 326 12.52 -6.06 1.76
CA SER A 326 11.23 -5.41 1.94
C SER A 326 10.25 -6.29 2.74
N GLY A 327 9.46 -5.65 3.61
CA GLY A 327 8.50 -6.32 4.49
C GLY A 327 7.84 -5.36 5.48
N THR A 328 6.75 -5.79 6.12
CA THR A 328 5.97 -4.92 7.04
C THR A 328 6.41 -5.05 8.50
N HIS A 329 7.01 -6.16 8.92
CA HIS A 329 7.55 -6.36 10.26
C HIS A 329 8.99 -5.87 10.40
N ALA A 330 9.19 -4.56 10.31
CA ALA A 330 10.50 -3.93 10.42
C ALA A 330 11.26 -4.43 11.67
N ASN A 331 10.62 -4.46 12.86
CA ASN A 331 11.27 -4.89 14.10
C ASN A 331 11.67 -6.38 14.17
N ALA A 332 10.85 -7.30 13.63
CA ALA A 332 11.21 -8.72 13.59
C ALA A 332 12.35 -8.98 12.61
N LEU A 333 12.32 -8.29 11.47
CA LEU A 333 13.41 -8.27 10.49
C LEU A 333 14.68 -7.68 11.13
N PHE A 334 14.60 -6.55 11.81
CA PHE A 334 15.73 -5.93 12.50
C PHE A 334 16.32 -6.83 13.57
N ASN A 335 15.50 -7.46 14.42
CA ASN A 335 16.02 -8.37 15.43
C ASN A 335 16.73 -9.56 14.80
N THR A 336 16.20 -10.07 13.69
CA THR A 336 16.79 -11.18 12.94
C THR A 336 18.12 -10.77 12.31
N VAL A 337 18.18 -9.60 11.68
CA VAL A 337 19.42 -9.10 11.04
C VAL A 337 20.45 -8.64 12.08
N LYS A 338 20.06 -7.94 13.14
CA LYS A 338 20.95 -7.53 14.26
C LYS A 338 21.59 -8.75 14.94
N SER A 339 20.83 -9.81 15.14
CA SER A 339 21.36 -11.08 15.68
C SER A 339 22.31 -11.80 14.71
N SER A 340 22.35 -11.40 13.44
CA SER A 340 23.14 -12.03 12.38
C SER A 340 24.52 -11.43 12.20
N SER A 341 24.89 -10.40 12.98
CA SER A 341 26.13 -9.60 12.86
C SER A 341 26.29 -8.91 11.51
N ILE A 342 25.16 -8.60 10.85
CA ILE A 342 25.06 -7.93 9.57
C ILE A 342 24.43 -6.55 9.81
N LYS A 343 24.87 -5.53 9.06
CA LYS A 343 24.32 -4.18 9.14
C LYS A 343 23.11 -4.02 8.20
N THR A 344 22.16 -3.19 8.60
CA THR A 344 21.01 -2.79 7.78
C THR A 344 20.89 -1.28 7.80
N GLU A 345 20.44 -0.72 6.68
CA GLU A 345 20.06 0.69 6.62
C GLU A 345 18.56 0.83 6.33
N ASP A 346 17.89 1.59 7.18
CA ASP A 346 16.45 1.84 7.09
C ASP A 346 16.17 2.89 6.02
N ILE A 347 15.40 2.48 5.01
CA ILE A 347 14.83 3.40 4.04
C ILE A 347 13.35 3.54 4.38
N SER A 348 13.05 4.52 5.24
CA SER A 348 11.69 4.78 5.71
C SER A 348 10.87 5.45 4.63
N LEU A 349 9.91 4.72 4.08
CA LEU A 349 9.04 5.22 3.04
C LEU A 349 7.93 6.08 3.67
N PRO A 350 7.72 7.34 3.21
CA PRO A 350 6.55 8.12 3.58
C PRO A 350 5.32 7.69 2.79
N LEU A 351 4.14 8.05 3.28
CA LEU A 351 2.93 7.91 2.47
C LEU A 351 2.98 8.84 1.25
N LEU A 352 2.36 8.43 0.15
CA LEU A 352 2.19 9.29 -1.02
C LEU A 352 1.38 10.54 -0.66
N ASN A 353 1.69 11.67 -1.32
CA ASN A 353 0.85 12.86 -1.24
C ASN A 353 -0.17 12.86 -2.39
N SER A 354 -1.17 13.75 -2.33
CA SER A 354 -2.22 13.81 -3.36
C SER A 354 -1.67 14.05 -4.77
N LYS A 355 -0.60 14.83 -4.91
CA LYS A 355 0.04 15.09 -6.20
C LYS A 355 0.65 13.80 -6.78
N HIS A 356 1.28 12.98 -5.94
CA HIS A 356 1.82 11.70 -6.35
C HIS A 356 0.70 10.76 -6.85
N ALA A 357 -0.44 10.70 -6.16
CA ALA A 357 -1.56 9.89 -6.63
C ALA A 357 -2.17 10.41 -7.94
N GLU A 358 -2.24 11.73 -8.13
CA GLU A 358 -2.62 12.32 -9.43
C GLU A 358 -1.66 11.89 -10.53
N GLU A 359 -0.35 11.95 -10.28
CA GLU A 359 0.68 11.52 -11.22
C GLU A 359 0.57 10.03 -11.58
N VAL A 360 0.31 9.15 -10.60
CA VAL A 360 0.07 7.71 -10.87
C VAL A 360 -1.13 7.53 -11.80
N ILE A 361 -2.27 8.16 -11.48
CA ILE A 361 -3.52 8.00 -12.25
C ILE A 361 -3.35 8.55 -13.67
N LEU A 362 -2.81 9.76 -13.80
CA LEU A 362 -2.65 10.43 -15.09
C LEU A 362 -1.60 9.74 -15.97
N GLU A 363 -0.53 9.21 -15.39
CA GLU A 363 0.46 8.44 -16.15
C GLU A 363 -0.16 7.16 -16.69
N LEU A 364 -0.83 6.38 -15.83
CA LEU A 364 -1.50 5.15 -16.24
C LEU A 364 -2.49 5.44 -17.37
N ALA A 365 -3.35 6.45 -17.21
CA ALA A 365 -4.36 6.80 -18.19
C ALA A 365 -3.77 7.26 -19.54
N ASN A 366 -2.60 7.89 -19.53
CA ASN A 366 -1.96 8.43 -20.73
C ASN A 366 -0.90 7.52 -21.35
N ARG A 367 -0.77 6.28 -20.89
CA ARG A 367 0.08 5.29 -21.56
C ARG A 367 -0.35 5.16 -23.03
N LYS A 368 0.65 5.18 -23.92
CA LYS A 368 0.51 5.16 -25.39
C LYS A 368 -0.18 6.36 -26.03
N VAL A 369 -0.53 7.40 -25.27
CA VAL A 369 -1.08 8.62 -25.84
C VAL A 369 0.07 9.51 -26.31
N VAL A 370 0.38 9.39 -27.60
CA VAL A 370 1.42 10.18 -28.27
C VAL A 370 0.94 11.60 -28.56
N ASN A 371 -0.33 11.75 -28.95
CA ASN A 371 -0.92 13.05 -29.25
C ASN A 371 -1.17 13.84 -27.95
N GLU A 372 -0.43 14.93 -27.75
CA GLU A 372 -0.56 15.78 -26.55
C GLU A 372 -1.99 16.31 -26.35
N LYS A 373 -2.74 16.55 -27.43
CA LYS A 373 -4.13 17.05 -27.34
C LYS A 373 -5.11 16.01 -26.78
N GLU A 374 -4.78 14.72 -26.85
CA GLU A 374 -5.59 13.62 -26.32
C GLU A 374 -5.19 13.22 -24.91
N ARG A 375 -4.12 13.83 -24.37
CA ARG A 375 -3.66 13.55 -23.01
C ARG A 375 -4.63 14.15 -22.00
N ILE A 376 -4.95 13.35 -21.00
CA ILE A 376 -5.71 13.80 -19.83
C ILE A 376 -4.69 14.49 -18.93
N ASN A 377 -4.81 15.79 -18.74
CA ASN A 377 -3.81 16.57 -18.00
C ASN A 377 -4.24 16.92 -16.58
N GLU A 378 -5.53 16.75 -16.26
CA GLU A 378 -6.07 17.08 -14.95
C GLU A 378 -7.12 16.08 -14.47
N LEU A 379 -7.20 15.95 -13.15
CA LEU A 379 -8.30 15.26 -12.48
C LEU A 379 -9.33 16.29 -12.02
N SER A 380 -10.60 15.91 -12.07
CA SER A 380 -11.70 16.73 -11.57
C SER A 380 -11.57 16.97 -10.06
N LYS A 381 -12.16 18.05 -9.57
CA LYS A 381 -12.21 18.34 -8.12
C LYS A 381 -12.83 17.19 -7.33
N TYR A 382 -13.85 16.54 -7.88
CA TYR A 382 -14.51 15.37 -7.27
C TYR A 382 -13.55 14.19 -7.10
N LEU A 383 -12.75 13.88 -8.13
CA LEU A 383 -11.82 12.76 -8.08
C LEU A 383 -10.60 13.06 -7.19
N LYS A 384 -10.02 14.26 -7.27
CA LYS A 384 -8.95 14.70 -6.34
C LYS A 384 -9.38 14.57 -4.89
N TYR A 385 -10.63 14.91 -4.65
CA TYR A 385 -11.25 14.79 -3.36
C TYR A 385 -11.42 13.32 -2.94
N ALA A 386 -11.95 12.43 -3.81
CA ALA A 386 -12.04 10.99 -3.54
C ALA A 386 -10.69 10.35 -3.17
N ILE A 387 -9.61 10.72 -3.88
CA ILE A 387 -8.23 10.29 -3.58
C ILE A 387 -7.83 10.67 -2.15
N LYS A 388 -8.12 11.92 -1.75
CA LYS A 388 -7.78 12.42 -0.41
C LYS A 388 -8.47 11.62 0.70
N LEU A 389 -9.66 11.09 0.45
CA LEU A 389 -10.43 10.31 1.43
C LEU A 389 -9.87 8.93 1.69
N LEU A 390 -9.24 8.34 0.68
CA LEU A 390 -8.49 7.10 0.82
C LEU A 390 -7.17 7.30 1.57
N GLY A 391 -6.91 8.52 2.05
CA GLY A 391 -5.68 8.88 2.75
C GLY A 391 -4.46 8.86 1.84
N VAL A 392 -4.61 8.58 0.54
CA VAL A 392 -3.51 8.29 -0.40
C VAL A 392 -2.72 7.02 -0.05
N VAL A 393 -3.37 6.04 0.59
CA VAL A 393 -2.79 4.71 0.82
C VAL A 393 -2.69 3.97 -0.52
N GLY A 394 -1.49 3.56 -0.93
CA GLY A 394 -1.25 2.97 -2.25
C GLY A 394 -2.13 1.76 -2.56
N ARG A 395 -2.36 0.88 -1.58
CA ARG A 395 -3.27 -0.28 -1.70
C ARG A 395 -4.73 0.11 -1.93
N PHE A 396 -5.18 1.24 -1.40
CA PHE A 396 -6.54 1.75 -1.60
C PHE A 396 -6.65 2.48 -2.94
N LEU A 397 -5.60 3.22 -3.31
CA LEU A 397 -5.46 3.87 -4.62
C LEU A 397 -5.51 2.82 -5.76
N GLU A 398 -4.82 1.69 -5.60
CA GLU A 398 -4.85 0.57 -6.55
C GLU A 398 -6.29 0.07 -6.78
N ILE A 399 -7.03 -0.20 -5.70
CA ILE A 399 -8.43 -0.64 -5.79
C ILE A 399 -9.28 0.44 -6.48
N MET A 400 -9.08 1.71 -6.12
CA MET A 400 -9.84 2.80 -6.70
C MET A 400 -9.58 2.94 -8.21
N ILE A 401 -8.32 2.90 -8.66
CA ILE A 401 -7.97 2.93 -10.09
C ILE A 401 -8.62 1.76 -10.83
N PHE A 402 -8.60 0.56 -10.23
CA PHE A 402 -9.27 -0.60 -10.78
C PHE A 402 -10.78 -0.34 -10.93
N GLN A 403 -11.43 0.20 -9.90
CA GLN A 403 -12.86 0.51 -9.96
C GLN A 403 -13.21 1.66 -10.91
N MET A 404 -12.32 2.63 -11.13
CA MET A 404 -12.50 3.65 -12.18
C MET A 404 -12.61 2.99 -13.55
N SER A 405 -11.73 2.03 -13.84
CA SER A 405 -11.77 1.27 -15.09
C SER A 405 -13.09 0.52 -15.25
N VAL A 406 -13.49 -0.24 -14.23
CA VAL A 406 -14.74 -1.02 -14.23
C VAL A 406 -15.97 -0.14 -14.44
N ILE A 407 -16.05 1.01 -13.78
CA ILE A 407 -17.17 1.96 -13.94
C ILE A 407 -17.12 2.57 -15.34
N GLY A 408 -15.96 3.02 -15.81
CA GLY A 408 -15.82 3.62 -17.13
C GLY A 408 -16.24 2.66 -18.25
N THR A 409 -15.85 1.38 -18.17
CA THR A 409 -16.27 0.33 -19.12
C THR A 409 -17.78 0.06 -19.07
N SER A 410 -18.36 0.02 -17.87
CA SER A 410 -19.81 -0.17 -17.70
C SER A 410 -20.60 1.00 -18.32
N VAL A 411 -20.17 2.23 -18.06
CA VAL A 411 -20.82 3.43 -18.60
C VAL A 411 -20.63 3.53 -20.11
N SER A 412 -19.43 3.27 -20.63
CA SER A 412 -19.17 3.32 -22.08
C SER A 412 -20.02 2.33 -22.86
N ASN A 413 -20.34 1.18 -22.27
CA ASN A 413 -21.09 0.10 -22.91
C ASN A 413 -22.58 0.14 -22.57
N ASN A 414 -23.08 1.17 -21.87
CA ASN A 414 -24.46 1.22 -21.35
C ASN A 414 -24.86 -0.04 -20.56
N SER A 415 -23.91 -0.68 -19.89
CA SER A 415 -24.11 -1.92 -19.12
C SER A 415 -24.39 -1.59 -17.65
N THR A 416 -25.41 -2.22 -17.08
CA THR A 416 -25.66 -2.21 -15.63
C THR A 416 -24.84 -3.26 -14.87
N VAL A 417 -24.21 -4.19 -15.60
CA VAL A 417 -23.36 -5.24 -15.06
C VAL A 417 -21.89 -4.81 -15.10
N PHE A 418 -21.23 -4.95 -13.95
CA PHE A 418 -19.82 -4.64 -13.80
C PHE A 418 -18.97 -5.89 -14.03
N ASN A 419 -18.17 -5.90 -15.10
CA ASN A 419 -17.10 -6.87 -15.25
C ASN A 419 -15.98 -6.52 -14.27
N ASN A 420 -15.60 -7.44 -13.38
CA ASN A 420 -14.56 -7.23 -12.37
C ASN A 420 -13.15 -7.39 -12.97
N VAL A 421 -12.92 -6.72 -14.10
CA VAL A 421 -11.72 -6.84 -14.91
C VAL A 421 -11.28 -5.45 -15.34
N PHE A 422 -9.98 -5.21 -15.40
CA PHE A 422 -9.43 -3.92 -15.79
C PHE A 422 -9.29 -3.81 -17.31
N TYR A 423 -9.73 -2.67 -17.82
CA TYR A 423 -9.54 -2.21 -19.20
C TYR A 423 -8.96 -0.80 -19.19
N GLN A 424 -7.91 -0.59 -19.99
CA GLN A 424 -7.28 0.72 -20.10
C GLN A 424 -8.24 1.76 -20.71
N SER A 425 -9.03 1.33 -21.68
CA SER A 425 -10.10 2.12 -22.30
C SER A 425 -11.16 2.57 -21.28
N GLY A 426 -11.53 1.68 -20.35
CA GLY A 426 -12.44 1.99 -19.24
C GLY A 426 -11.88 3.08 -18.32
N LEU A 427 -10.61 2.98 -17.93
CA LEU A 427 -9.96 4.00 -17.08
C LEU A 427 -9.98 5.37 -17.78
N ARG A 428 -9.58 5.41 -19.06
CA ARG A 428 -9.62 6.65 -19.86
C ARG A 428 -11.02 7.21 -19.98
N TYR A 429 -12.03 6.37 -20.25
CA TYR A 429 -13.42 6.80 -20.34
C TYR A 429 -13.90 7.43 -19.03
N PHE A 430 -13.59 6.80 -17.89
CA PHE A 430 -13.94 7.35 -16.58
C PHE A 430 -13.34 8.75 -16.38
N LEU A 431 -12.06 8.92 -16.70
CA LEU A 431 -11.36 10.19 -16.56
C LEU A 431 -11.79 11.23 -17.60
N GLN A 432 -12.23 10.84 -18.78
CA GLN A 432 -12.68 11.79 -19.80
C GLN A 432 -14.13 12.25 -19.59
N LYS A 433 -14.98 11.37 -19.05
CA LYS A 433 -16.44 11.57 -19.02
C LYS A 433 -17.02 11.45 -17.62
N CYS A 434 -16.75 10.36 -16.91
CA CYS A 434 -17.44 10.05 -15.67
C CYS A 434 -17.02 10.92 -14.47
N GLN A 435 -15.73 11.29 -14.35
CA GLN A 435 -15.21 11.98 -13.17
C GLN A 435 -15.80 13.38 -12.92
N TYR A 436 -16.50 13.95 -13.92
CA TYR A 436 -17.16 15.26 -13.81
C TYR A 436 -18.59 15.17 -13.28
N GLU A 437 -19.16 13.97 -13.20
CA GLU A 437 -20.51 13.74 -12.66
C GLU A 437 -20.42 13.14 -11.26
N SER A 438 -21.07 13.78 -10.29
CA SER A 438 -21.05 13.36 -8.89
C SER A 438 -21.51 11.91 -8.69
N LYS A 439 -22.53 11.47 -9.44
CA LYS A 439 -23.09 10.11 -9.36
C LYS A 439 -22.05 9.02 -9.62
N HIS A 440 -21.12 9.25 -10.55
CA HIS A 440 -20.09 8.27 -10.88
C HIS A 440 -18.95 8.27 -9.86
N CYS A 441 -18.58 9.43 -9.32
CA CYS A 441 -17.62 9.52 -8.22
C CYS A 441 -18.16 8.90 -6.92
N GLN A 442 -19.44 9.07 -6.63
CA GLN A 442 -20.11 8.37 -5.53
C GLN A 442 -20.07 6.85 -5.75
N LYS A 443 -20.42 6.39 -6.96
CA LYS A 443 -20.37 4.96 -7.28
C LYS A 443 -18.95 4.39 -7.15
N LEU A 444 -17.94 5.17 -7.51
CA LEU A 444 -16.54 4.83 -7.32
C LEU A 444 -16.20 4.63 -5.84
N LEU A 445 -16.63 5.55 -4.97
CA LEU A 445 -16.39 5.45 -3.53
C LEU A 445 -17.10 4.24 -2.92
N GLU A 446 -18.37 3.99 -3.24
CA GLU A 446 -19.13 2.83 -2.79
C GLU A 446 -18.44 1.51 -3.15
N ARG A 447 -18.04 1.37 -4.41
CA ARG A 447 -17.37 0.16 -4.90
C ARG A 447 -16.00 0.01 -4.26
N THR A 448 -15.22 1.08 -4.21
CA THR A 448 -13.89 1.08 -3.58
C THR A 448 -13.99 0.67 -2.11
N LYS A 449 -14.97 1.21 -1.37
CA LYS A 449 -15.29 0.81 0.00
C LYS A 449 -15.56 -0.69 0.11
N MET A 450 -16.47 -1.20 -0.70
CA MET A 450 -16.86 -2.61 -0.68
C MET A 450 -15.65 -3.53 -0.90
N PHE A 451 -14.80 -3.21 -1.89
CA PHE A 451 -13.63 -4.03 -2.20
C PHE A 451 -12.52 -3.91 -1.14
N ILE A 452 -12.29 -2.73 -0.59
CA ILE A 452 -11.35 -2.55 0.53
C ILE A 452 -11.81 -3.35 1.75
N SER A 453 -13.08 -3.25 2.12
CA SER A 453 -13.65 -3.92 3.29
C SER A 453 -13.57 -5.45 3.16
N ARG A 454 -13.78 -5.99 1.95
CA ARG A 454 -13.62 -7.42 1.66
C ARG A 454 -12.15 -7.86 1.63
N LYS A 455 -11.30 -7.15 0.87
CA LYS A 455 -9.90 -7.54 0.65
C LYS A 455 -9.03 -7.36 1.89
N TYR A 456 -9.35 -6.35 2.70
CA TYR A 456 -8.59 -5.98 3.91
C TYR A 456 -9.46 -6.10 5.16
N GLN A 457 -10.36 -7.09 5.23
CA GLN A 457 -11.22 -7.29 6.40
C GLN A 457 -10.42 -7.34 7.71
N TYR A 458 -9.30 -8.07 7.70
CA TYR A 458 -8.41 -8.20 8.85
C TYR A 458 -7.91 -6.85 9.40
N TYR A 459 -7.59 -5.90 8.51
CA TYR A 459 -7.21 -4.54 8.90
C TYR A 459 -8.32 -3.84 9.73
N PHE A 460 -9.59 -4.05 9.37
CA PHE A 460 -10.71 -3.50 10.13
C PHE A 460 -10.98 -4.26 11.44
N GLU A 461 -10.77 -5.58 11.46
CA GLU A 461 -10.90 -6.39 12.68
C GLU A 461 -9.89 -5.97 13.76
N HIS A 462 -8.68 -5.57 13.38
CA HIS A 462 -7.68 -5.05 14.31
C HIS A 462 -8.19 -3.86 15.14
N PHE A 463 -8.97 -2.95 14.54
CA PHE A 463 -9.58 -1.82 15.25
C PHE A 463 -10.74 -2.22 16.17
N LYS A 464 -11.35 -3.40 15.96
CA LYS A 464 -12.42 -3.92 16.81
C LYS A 464 -11.90 -4.57 18.08
N SER A 465 -10.60 -4.84 18.18
CA SER A 465 -10.02 -5.38 19.40
C SER A 465 -10.20 -4.39 20.57
N LYS A 466 -10.46 -4.91 21.78
CA LYS A 466 -10.69 -4.10 22.98
C LYS A 466 -9.53 -3.14 23.31
N ILE A 467 -8.31 -3.51 22.94
CA ILE A 467 -7.12 -2.69 23.16
C ILE A 467 -7.09 -1.50 22.18
N ASN A 468 -7.40 -1.75 20.90
CA ASN A 468 -7.27 -0.72 19.86
C ASN A 468 -8.50 0.21 19.78
N ILE A 469 -9.67 -0.27 20.19
CA ILE A 469 -10.91 0.54 20.17
C ILE A 469 -10.80 1.77 21.09
N GLU A 470 -10.12 1.65 22.23
CA GLU A 470 -9.85 2.76 23.16
C GLU A 470 -8.90 3.82 22.57
N LEU A 471 -8.08 3.43 21.59
CA LEU A 471 -7.13 4.32 20.93
C LEU A 471 -7.78 5.13 19.81
N VAL A 472 -8.86 4.61 19.19
CA VAL A 472 -9.51 5.24 18.04
C VAL A 472 -9.76 6.74 18.25
N PRO A 473 -10.36 7.21 19.36
CA PRO A 473 -10.58 8.65 19.57
C PRO A 473 -9.29 9.49 19.52
N PHE A 474 -8.17 8.97 20.02
CA PHE A 474 -6.87 9.63 19.92
C PHE A 474 -6.38 9.66 18.47
N LEU A 475 -6.41 8.52 17.78
CA LEU A 475 -5.97 8.44 16.38
C LEU A 475 -6.75 9.42 15.49
N VAL A 476 -8.05 9.58 15.76
CA VAL A 476 -8.89 10.58 15.10
C VAL A 476 -8.43 11.99 15.43
N ALA A 477 -8.24 12.33 16.71
CA ALA A 477 -7.75 13.65 17.10
C ALA A 477 -6.44 14.02 16.40
N TYR A 478 -5.45 13.11 16.42
CA TYR A 478 -4.17 13.33 15.75
C TYR A 478 -4.34 13.50 14.23
N THR A 479 -5.21 12.70 13.60
CA THR A 479 -5.50 12.81 12.16
C THR A 479 -6.17 14.13 11.79
N LEU A 480 -7.18 14.54 12.57
CA LEU A 480 -7.98 15.73 12.29
C LEU A 480 -7.23 17.02 12.58
N PHE A 481 -6.46 17.06 13.67
CA PHE A 481 -5.75 18.26 14.09
C PHE A 481 -4.33 18.37 13.50
N GLY A 482 -3.88 17.34 12.77
CA GLY A 482 -2.61 17.35 12.06
C GLY A 482 -1.39 17.47 12.98
N TRP A 483 -1.48 16.92 14.19
CA TRP A 483 -0.39 16.93 15.15
C TRP A 483 0.76 16.04 14.66
N SER A 484 1.98 16.58 14.66
CA SER A 484 3.18 15.81 14.37
C SER A 484 3.50 14.86 15.51
N VAL A 485 4.03 13.69 15.17
CA VAL A 485 4.47 12.66 16.12
C VAL A 485 5.88 12.20 15.77
N ASN A 486 6.60 11.70 16.78
CA ASN A 486 7.76 10.85 16.59
C ASN A 486 7.35 9.38 16.78
N ARG A 487 8.10 8.46 16.17
CA ARG A 487 7.85 7.01 16.30
C ARG A 487 7.93 6.51 17.75
N GLU A 488 8.75 7.18 18.56
CA GLU A 488 8.95 6.87 19.97
C GLU A 488 7.80 7.37 20.86
N ASP A 489 6.97 8.29 20.36
CA ASP A 489 5.85 8.83 21.13
C ASP A 489 4.85 7.72 21.45
N THR A 490 4.13 7.87 22.56
CA THR A 490 3.04 6.96 22.95
C THR A 490 1.68 7.65 22.87
N ILE A 491 0.67 6.95 22.36
CA ILE A 491 -0.73 7.37 22.36
C ILE A 491 -1.54 6.48 23.31
N GLY A 492 -2.51 7.09 23.99
CA GLY A 492 -3.43 6.42 24.91
C GLY A 492 -3.22 6.85 26.36
N ILE A 493 -4.18 6.50 27.23
CA ILE A 493 -4.13 6.79 28.67
C ILE A 493 -3.83 5.51 29.43
N THR A 494 -4.79 4.56 29.42
CA THR A 494 -4.69 3.28 30.12
C THR A 494 -3.82 2.31 29.35
N ASN A 495 -4.12 2.13 28.06
CA ASN A 495 -3.39 1.23 27.16
C ASN A 495 -2.48 2.03 26.23
N LYS A 496 -1.35 2.52 26.77
CA LYS A 496 -0.39 3.30 25.97
C LYS A 496 0.28 2.41 24.91
N ARG A 497 0.26 2.86 23.67
CA ARG A 497 0.89 2.21 22.51
C ARG A 497 1.89 3.16 21.87
N LYS A 498 3.07 2.66 21.46
CA LYS A 498 4.01 3.48 20.69
C LYS A 498 3.46 3.72 19.28
N ILE A 499 3.74 4.90 18.73
CA ILE A 499 3.42 5.24 17.33
C ILE A 499 4.03 4.21 16.37
N GLU A 500 5.27 3.80 16.62
CA GLU A 500 5.94 2.77 15.83
C GLU A 500 5.17 1.45 15.80
N ASP A 501 4.65 0.98 16.94
CA ASP A 501 3.89 -0.27 17.00
C ASP A 501 2.57 -0.15 16.23
N LEU A 502 1.89 1.00 16.36
CA LEU A 502 0.66 1.27 15.63
C LEU A 502 0.89 1.37 14.12
N GLU A 503 2.02 1.96 13.73
CA GLU A 503 2.47 2.01 12.33
C GLU A 503 2.72 0.56 11.85
N ASN A 504 3.50 -0.24 12.58
CA ASN A 504 3.82 -1.63 12.23
C ASN A 504 2.60 -2.56 12.11
N GLU A 505 1.56 -2.34 12.93
CA GLU A 505 0.29 -3.07 12.85
C GLU A 505 -0.68 -2.51 11.78
N GLU A 506 -0.22 -1.55 10.98
CA GLU A 506 -1.00 -0.87 9.93
C GLU A 506 -2.22 -0.10 10.47
N LEU A 507 -2.32 0.15 11.77
CA LEU A 507 -3.42 0.90 12.37
C LEU A 507 -3.34 2.40 12.05
N ILE A 508 -2.15 2.90 11.70
CA ILE A 508 -1.95 4.30 11.36
C ILE A 508 -0.99 4.42 10.18
N PHE A 509 -1.05 5.56 9.51
CA PHE A 509 -0.08 5.93 8.50
C PHE A 509 0.58 7.26 8.86
N LEU A 510 1.86 7.42 8.53
CA LEU A 510 2.58 8.68 8.71
C LEU A 510 2.87 9.31 7.34
N ASP A 511 2.55 10.59 7.19
CA ASP A 511 2.97 11.39 6.03
C ASP A 511 4.43 11.85 6.16
N GLY A 512 4.97 12.50 5.11
CA GLY A 512 6.35 13.00 5.11
C GLY A 512 6.65 14.06 6.18
N SER A 513 5.63 14.68 6.79
CA SER A 513 5.76 15.61 7.92
C SER A 513 5.58 14.93 9.28
N ARG A 514 5.58 13.59 9.31
CA ARG A 514 5.29 12.76 10.49
C ARG A 514 3.95 13.07 11.14
N ARG A 515 2.94 13.43 10.34
CA ARG A 515 1.57 13.56 10.85
C ARG A 515 0.83 12.26 10.67
N LEU A 516 0.05 11.92 11.68
CA LEU A 516 -0.81 10.74 11.65
C LEU A 516 -1.91 10.93 10.60
N LYS A 517 -2.12 9.91 9.78
CA LYS A 517 -3.21 9.80 8.82
C LYS A 517 -3.93 8.49 9.04
N LEU A 518 -5.20 8.60 9.38
CA LEU A 518 -6.16 7.51 9.31
C LEU A 518 -7.05 7.75 8.08
N PRO A 519 -7.10 6.83 7.09
CA PRO A 519 -7.96 7.00 5.93
C PRO A 519 -9.41 7.18 6.38
N PHE A 520 -10.12 8.12 5.75
CA PHE A 520 -11.49 8.42 6.16
C PHE A 520 -12.44 7.26 5.94
N LEU A 521 -12.16 6.46 4.92
CA LEU A 521 -12.87 5.21 4.70
C LEU A 521 -12.73 4.27 5.91
N THR A 522 -11.55 4.23 6.51
CA THR A 522 -11.30 3.46 7.74
C THR A 522 -12.15 3.99 8.88
N LEU A 523 -12.17 5.31 9.05
CA LEU A 523 -13.01 5.94 10.05
C LEU A 523 -14.48 5.62 9.87
N HIS A 524 -15.00 5.82 8.67
CA HIS A 524 -16.38 5.50 8.34
C HIS A 524 -16.71 4.04 8.69
N GLU A 525 -15.84 3.09 8.35
CA GLU A 525 -16.08 1.67 8.59
C GLU A 525 -16.10 1.32 10.08
N ILE A 526 -15.15 1.85 10.86
CA ILE A 526 -15.08 1.67 12.32
C ILE A 526 -16.38 2.14 12.98
N TYR A 527 -16.86 3.34 12.61
CA TYR A 527 -18.05 3.93 13.23
C TYR A 527 -19.38 3.39 12.69
N SER A 528 -19.43 2.84 11.48
CA SER A 528 -20.67 2.31 10.89
C SER A 528 -21.04 0.91 11.40
N HIS A 529 -20.06 0.11 11.83
CA HIS A 529 -20.25 -1.29 12.16
C HIS A 529 -20.12 -1.61 13.66
N GLN A 530 -19.96 -0.60 14.51
CA GLN A 530 -19.79 -0.80 15.95
C GLN A 530 -21.07 -0.43 16.72
N ASN A 531 -21.41 -1.28 17.69
CA ASN A 531 -22.40 -0.91 18.70
C ASN A 531 -21.85 0.29 19.49
N TYR A 532 -22.58 1.40 19.49
CA TYR A 532 -22.23 2.68 20.13
C TYR A 532 -21.78 2.57 21.61
N ASN A 533 -22.03 1.43 22.27
CA ASN A 533 -21.70 1.20 23.67
C ASN A 533 -20.22 0.85 23.94
N MET A 534 -19.39 0.53 22.92
CA MET A 534 -17.98 0.15 23.13
C MET A 534 -16.94 1.23 22.78
N LEU A 535 -17.30 2.23 21.98
CA LEU A 535 -16.42 3.37 21.69
C LEU A 535 -16.68 4.47 22.71
N SER A 536 -15.61 5.11 23.21
CA SER A 536 -15.79 6.45 23.78
C SER A 536 -16.34 7.34 22.67
N PRO A 537 -17.51 7.97 22.85
CA PRO A 537 -18.11 8.76 21.80
C PRO A 537 -17.13 9.87 21.41
N ILE A 538 -16.74 9.90 20.14
CA ILE A 538 -16.24 11.14 19.57
C ILE A 538 -17.44 12.07 19.55
N LEU A 539 -17.41 13.15 20.32
CA LEU A 539 -18.50 14.15 20.40
C LEU A 539 -18.96 14.65 19.03
N ILE A 540 -18.07 14.66 18.04
CA ILE A 540 -18.37 15.01 16.64
C ILE A 540 -19.25 13.96 15.94
N LEU A 541 -19.23 12.69 16.38
CA LEU A 541 -19.88 11.53 15.74
C LEU A 541 -21.01 10.92 16.58
N GLU A 542 -21.29 11.42 17.79
CA GLU A 542 -22.42 10.96 18.66
C GLU A 542 -23.77 10.99 17.94
N SER A 543 -23.91 11.90 16.98
CA SER A 543 -24.98 11.88 16.00
C SER A 543 -24.35 12.27 14.68
N LEU A 544 -24.11 11.29 13.83
CA LEU A 544 -23.79 11.51 12.42
C LEU A 544 -24.78 12.52 11.81
N ASP A 545 -26.05 12.53 12.22
CA ASP A 545 -27.05 13.51 11.75
C ASP A 545 -26.69 14.98 12.06
N ASN A 546 -26.02 15.30 13.17
CA ASN A 546 -25.52 16.66 13.46
C ASN A 546 -24.40 17.09 12.48
N VAL A 547 -23.64 16.12 11.99
CA VAL A 547 -22.68 16.33 10.90
C VAL A 547 -23.43 16.44 9.57
N ILE A 548 -24.49 15.68 9.35
CA ILE A 548 -25.16 15.50 8.04
C ILE A 548 -26.21 16.57 7.71
N LEU A 549 -26.88 17.16 8.70
CA LEU A 549 -27.97 18.10 8.47
C LEU A 549 -27.46 19.51 8.12
N SER A 550 -27.93 20.04 7.00
CA SER A 550 -27.49 21.32 6.44
C SER A 550 -27.90 22.54 7.28
N ASN A 551 -28.92 22.41 8.12
CA ASN A 551 -29.43 23.44 9.02
C ASN A 551 -28.73 23.46 10.40
N GLN A 552 -27.59 22.78 10.55
CA GLN A 552 -26.90 22.59 11.83
C GLN A 552 -25.39 22.86 11.75
N ASN A 553 -24.96 23.85 10.94
CA ASN A 553 -23.53 24.19 10.79
C ASN A 553 -22.87 24.60 12.11
N GLU A 554 -23.56 25.38 12.93
CA GLU A 554 -23.14 25.73 14.31
C GLU A 554 -22.83 24.49 15.18
N LYS A 555 -23.54 23.37 14.94
CA LYS A 555 -23.28 22.08 15.61
C LYS A 555 -21.94 21.47 15.27
N LEU A 556 -21.48 21.66 14.04
CA LEU A 556 -20.19 21.15 13.64
C LEU A 556 -19.06 21.91 14.34
N THR A 557 -19.10 23.24 14.27
CA THR A 557 -18.05 24.11 14.81
C THR A 557 -17.82 23.83 16.28
N ILE A 558 -18.87 23.85 17.09
CA ILE A 558 -18.68 23.66 18.53
C ILE A 558 -18.31 22.21 18.89
N SER A 559 -18.83 21.21 18.18
CA SER A 559 -18.47 19.80 18.44
C SER A 559 -17.00 19.55 18.13
N VAL A 560 -16.46 20.18 17.07
CA VAL A 560 -15.03 20.11 16.74
C VAL A 560 -14.19 20.77 17.82
N LEU A 561 -14.60 21.94 18.34
CA LEU A 561 -13.90 22.62 19.41
C LEU A 561 -13.92 21.83 20.72
N ALA A 562 -15.08 21.27 21.10
CA ALA A 562 -15.22 20.43 22.29
C ALA A 562 -14.34 19.18 22.19
N PHE A 563 -14.33 18.50 21.02
CA PHE A 563 -13.46 17.35 20.79
C PHE A 563 -11.98 17.72 20.79
N ARG A 564 -11.61 18.90 20.26
CA ARG A 564 -10.23 19.38 20.29
C ARG A 564 -9.77 19.69 21.71
N LEU A 565 -10.61 20.31 22.52
CA LEU A 565 -10.34 20.50 23.95
C LEU A 565 -10.20 19.18 24.68
N TRP A 566 -11.09 18.22 24.42
CA TRP A 566 -10.98 16.87 24.96
C TRP A 566 -9.61 16.27 24.61
N ALA A 567 -9.22 16.31 23.34
CA ALA A 567 -7.94 15.74 22.89
C ALA A 567 -6.73 16.44 23.52
N ILE A 568 -6.76 17.78 23.64
CA ILE A 568 -5.71 18.56 24.30
C ILE A 568 -5.60 18.18 25.79
N TYR A 569 -6.74 18.06 26.47
CA TYR A 569 -6.78 17.62 27.85
C TYR A 569 -6.19 16.22 28.01
N GLN A 570 -6.64 15.25 27.19
CA GLN A 570 -6.13 13.88 27.30
C GLN A 570 -4.63 13.79 27.00
N LYS A 571 -4.14 14.55 26.01
CA LYS A 571 -2.71 14.64 25.74
C LYS A 571 -1.95 15.21 26.94
N SER A 572 -2.45 16.29 27.54
CA SER A 572 -1.84 16.92 28.71
C SER A 572 -1.80 15.98 29.92
N VAL A 573 -2.85 15.18 30.13
CA VAL A 573 -2.89 14.13 31.15
C VAL A 573 -1.85 13.03 30.85
N ALA A 574 -1.79 12.55 29.60
CA ALA A 574 -0.84 11.52 29.19
C ALA A 574 0.62 11.95 29.37
N ASP A 575 0.89 13.24 29.12
CA ASP A 575 2.19 13.92 29.25
C ASP A 575 2.50 14.38 30.69
N LYS A 576 1.58 14.13 31.65
CA LYS A 576 1.71 14.52 33.07
C LYS A 576 1.94 16.03 33.28
N VAL A 577 1.29 16.86 32.46
CA VAL A 577 1.33 18.33 32.60
C VAL A 577 0.65 18.73 33.91
N THR A 578 1.23 19.71 34.63
CA THR A 578 0.75 20.16 35.96
C THR A 578 -0.63 20.81 35.94
N ASP A 579 -1.03 21.46 34.85
CA ASP A 579 -2.34 22.09 34.66
C ASP A 579 -2.98 21.62 33.33
N PRO A 580 -3.55 20.39 33.29
CA PRO A 580 -4.10 19.81 32.06
C PRO A 580 -5.40 20.46 31.61
N CYS A 581 -6.05 21.23 32.49
CA CYS A 581 -7.29 21.96 32.27
C CYS A 581 -7.05 23.36 31.68
N SER A 582 -5.88 23.57 31.07
CA SER A 582 -5.51 24.82 30.44
C SER A 582 -4.93 24.59 29.06
N CYS A 583 -5.21 25.49 28.13
CA CYS A 583 -4.59 25.48 26.81
C CYS A 583 -4.46 26.87 26.23
N ARG A 584 -3.53 27.06 25.31
CA ARG A 584 -3.40 28.30 24.53
C ARG A 584 -4.44 28.33 23.42
N LEU A 585 -4.98 29.51 23.12
CA LEU A 585 -5.96 29.71 22.05
C LEU A 585 -5.49 29.14 20.70
N SER A 586 -4.19 29.29 20.39
CA SER A 586 -3.58 28.74 19.17
C SER A 586 -3.61 27.21 19.06
N GLN A 587 -3.79 26.50 20.18
CA GLN A 587 -3.94 25.04 20.18
C GLN A 587 -5.36 24.64 19.79
N LEU A 588 -6.34 25.52 20.00
CA LEU A 588 -7.76 25.26 19.76
C LEU A 588 -8.23 25.76 18.39
N VAL A 589 -7.82 26.96 17.99
CA VAL A 589 -8.19 27.61 16.71
C VAL A 589 -6.97 28.24 16.05
N PRO A 590 -6.91 28.31 14.70
CA PRO A 590 -5.85 29.06 14.04
C PRO A 590 -5.97 30.55 14.43
N ILE A 591 -4.84 31.16 14.78
CA ILE A 591 -4.75 32.57 15.15
C ILE A 591 -3.91 33.33 14.12
N ARG A 592 -4.26 34.59 13.86
CA ARG A 592 -3.52 35.42 12.90
C ARG A 592 -2.16 35.85 13.45
N LYS A 593 -1.23 36.17 12.56
CA LYS A 593 0.08 36.73 12.94
C LYS A 593 -0.11 37.99 13.80
N GLY A 594 0.56 38.03 14.96
CA GLY A 594 0.46 39.15 15.91
C GLY A 594 -0.76 39.11 16.85
N GLN A 595 -1.68 38.14 16.70
CA GLN A 595 -2.77 37.95 17.67
C GLN A 595 -2.24 37.37 18.98
N LYS A 596 -2.71 37.91 20.10
CA LYS A 596 -2.33 37.42 21.43
C LYS A 596 -2.77 35.98 21.61
N ASN A 597 -1.84 35.12 22.02
CA ASN A 597 -2.12 33.72 22.32
C ASN A 597 -2.64 33.56 23.75
N ILE A 598 -3.94 33.84 23.93
CA ILE A 598 -4.63 33.86 25.23
C ILE A 598 -4.60 32.46 25.87
N LEU A 599 -4.39 32.40 27.18
CA LEU A 599 -4.53 31.18 27.96
C LEU A 599 -6.01 30.97 28.30
N LEU A 600 -6.54 29.81 27.94
CA LEU A 600 -7.88 29.36 28.26
C LEU A 600 -7.81 28.39 29.44
N ARG A 601 -8.72 28.53 30.39
CA ARG A 601 -8.98 27.52 31.44
C ARG A 601 -10.36 26.93 31.23
N PHE A 602 -10.52 25.63 31.49
CA PHE A 602 -11.77 24.93 31.28
C PHE A 602 -11.95 23.79 32.30
N LEU A 603 -13.18 23.31 32.47
CA LEU A 603 -13.45 22.11 33.25
C LEU A 603 -13.29 20.87 32.37
N PRO A 604 -12.85 19.71 32.89
CA PRO A 604 -12.63 18.47 32.12
C PRO A 604 -13.94 17.74 31.81
N ILE A 605 -14.94 18.48 31.34
CA ILE A 605 -16.25 18.01 30.91
C ILE A 605 -16.31 18.35 29.43
N PHE A 606 -16.67 17.41 28.55
CA PHE A 606 -16.60 17.67 27.11
C PHE A 606 -17.93 17.53 26.39
N THR A 607 -19.02 17.35 27.13
CA THR A 607 -20.39 17.24 26.61
C THR A 607 -20.85 18.54 25.97
N VAL A 608 -21.61 18.43 24.88
CA VAL A 608 -22.27 19.55 24.21
C VAL A 608 -23.79 19.46 24.41
N CYS A 609 -24.42 20.54 24.84
CA CYS A 609 -25.83 20.55 25.22
C CYS A 609 -26.61 21.65 24.50
N SER A 610 -27.94 21.53 24.43
CA SER A 610 -28.79 22.64 23.99
C SER A 610 -29.31 23.40 25.20
N THR A 611 -29.39 24.72 25.12
CA THR A 611 -29.99 25.52 26.17
C THR A 611 -31.52 25.36 26.17
N GLU A 612 -32.12 25.17 27.34
CA GLU A 612 -33.58 25.10 27.47
C GLU A 612 -34.29 26.42 27.18
N LYS A 613 -33.59 27.54 27.42
CA LYS A 613 -34.08 28.90 27.20
C LYS A 613 -33.10 29.66 26.32
N GLN A 614 -33.61 30.59 25.53
CA GLN A 614 -32.79 31.45 24.70
C GLN A 614 -31.83 32.29 25.57
N ILE A 615 -30.54 32.17 25.27
CA ILE A 615 -29.51 32.98 25.90
C ILE A 615 -29.40 34.31 25.17
N THR A 616 -29.32 35.37 25.95
CA THR A 616 -29.30 36.77 25.55
C THR A 616 -28.24 37.51 26.36
N GLU A 617 -27.90 38.73 25.94
CA GLU A 617 -26.98 39.57 26.70
C GLU A 617 -27.42 39.79 28.16
N LYS A 618 -28.74 39.88 28.41
CA LYS A 618 -29.30 40.16 29.74
C LYS A 618 -29.14 39.00 30.72
N ASN A 619 -29.23 37.76 30.26
CA ASN A 619 -29.16 36.57 31.10
C ASN A 619 -27.82 35.83 31.02
N TRP A 620 -26.89 36.28 30.16
CA TRP A 620 -25.57 35.67 29.99
C TRP A 620 -24.80 35.49 31.30
N ARG A 621 -24.67 36.56 32.11
CA ARG A 621 -23.91 36.49 33.36
C ARG A 621 -24.51 35.47 34.33
N GLN A 622 -25.83 35.50 34.50
CA GLN A 622 -26.53 34.53 35.34
C GLN A 622 -26.31 33.11 34.84
N PHE A 623 -26.46 32.89 33.53
CA PHE A 623 -26.23 31.59 32.91
C PHE A 623 -24.80 31.07 33.16
N VAL A 624 -23.78 31.92 33.01
CA VAL A 624 -22.38 31.54 33.26
C VAL A 624 -22.14 31.24 34.75
N GLU A 625 -22.69 32.04 35.67
CA GLU A 625 -22.58 31.76 37.11
C GLU A 625 -23.27 30.45 37.49
N ASP A 626 -24.49 30.21 36.99
CA ASP A 626 -25.25 28.98 37.23
C ASP A 626 -24.52 27.73 36.71
N ASN A 627 -23.71 27.89 35.66
CA ASN A 627 -22.98 26.80 35.02
C ASN A 627 -21.48 26.76 35.34
N LYS A 628 -20.94 27.73 36.10
CA LYS A 628 -19.50 27.79 36.46
C LYS A 628 -19.02 26.58 37.25
N GLN A 629 -19.93 25.96 38.01
CA GLN A 629 -19.70 24.75 38.81
C GLN A 629 -20.48 23.55 38.26
N SER A 630 -21.23 23.72 37.17
CA SER A 630 -22.03 22.65 36.60
C SER A 630 -21.13 21.55 36.07
N THR A 631 -21.46 20.30 36.41
CA THR A 631 -20.76 19.10 35.93
C THR A 631 -21.30 18.61 34.58
N GLN A 632 -22.22 19.35 33.94
CA GLN A 632 -23.03 18.80 32.85
C GLN A 632 -22.38 18.95 31.47
N CYS A 633 -21.98 20.16 31.07
CA CYS A 633 -21.54 20.44 29.70
C CYS A 633 -20.52 21.59 29.64
N ILE A 634 -19.60 21.56 28.67
CA ILE A 634 -18.63 22.66 28.42
C ILE A 634 -19.07 23.59 27.30
N ALA A 635 -19.97 23.10 26.45
CA ALA A 635 -20.34 23.73 25.21
C ALA A 635 -21.85 23.68 25.05
N TYR A 636 -22.42 24.78 24.54
CA TYR A 636 -23.86 24.93 24.42
C TYR A 636 -24.28 25.47 23.04
N TYR A 637 -25.32 24.86 22.50
CA TYR A 637 -26.16 25.44 21.45
C TYR A 637 -27.14 26.40 22.07
N ASN A 638 -27.17 27.63 21.56
CA ASN A 638 -28.30 28.48 21.86
C ASN A 638 -29.54 27.98 21.11
N LEU A 639 -30.72 28.37 21.58
CA LEU A 639 -31.97 28.04 20.89
C LEU A 639 -31.96 28.65 19.48
N GLN A 640 -32.51 27.95 18.47
CA GLN A 640 -32.55 28.43 17.09
C GLN A 640 -33.15 29.85 16.99
N ASN A 641 -32.63 30.64 16.04
CA ASN A 641 -33.00 32.05 15.81
C ASN A 641 -32.64 33.01 16.96
N ALA A 642 -31.74 32.61 17.86
CA ALA A 642 -31.26 33.51 18.89
C ALA A 642 -30.54 34.73 18.27
N LYS A 643 -30.95 35.94 18.68
CA LYS A 643 -30.32 37.20 18.23
C LYS A 643 -28.95 37.46 18.87
N PHE A 644 -28.60 36.67 19.89
CA PHE A 644 -27.40 36.83 20.68
C PHE A 644 -26.25 36.07 20.02
N VAL A 645 -25.96 34.83 20.41
CA VAL A 645 -24.89 34.01 19.83
C VAL A 645 -25.47 32.65 19.40
N ASP A 646 -24.94 32.04 18.33
CA ASP A 646 -25.42 30.73 17.86
C ASP A 646 -24.99 29.62 18.83
N SER A 647 -23.74 29.66 19.30
CA SER A 647 -23.21 28.69 20.27
C SER A 647 -22.05 29.26 21.08
N PHE A 648 -21.71 28.63 22.20
CA PHE A 648 -20.65 29.14 23.09
C PHE A 648 -19.99 28.06 23.93
N LEU A 649 -18.73 28.30 24.27
CA LEU A 649 -17.88 27.43 25.08
C LEU A 649 -17.56 28.12 26.42
N LEU A 650 -17.84 27.42 27.52
CA LEU A 650 -17.66 27.91 28.89
C LEU A 650 -16.20 27.76 29.39
N SER A 651 -15.26 28.31 28.64
CA SER A 651 -13.89 28.51 29.10
C SER A 651 -13.74 29.83 29.85
N ASP A 652 -12.59 30.07 30.45
CA ASP A 652 -12.18 31.38 30.96
C ASP A 652 -10.94 31.88 30.19
N PRO A 653 -11.07 32.94 29.36
CA PRO A 653 -12.33 33.62 28.99
C PRO A 653 -13.25 32.73 28.12
N PRO A 654 -14.58 32.98 28.11
CA PRO A 654 -15.53 32.21 27.30
C PRO A 654 -15.35 32.49 25.81
N ILE A 655 -15.66 31.50 24.99
CA ILE A 655 -15.64 31.63 23.52
C ILE A 655 -17.08 31.71 23.01
N LEU A 656 -17.42 32.84 22.42
CA LEU A 656 -18.68 33.05 21.71
C LEU A 656 -18.50 32.75 20.24
N ILE A 657 -19.38 31.93 19.67
CA ILE A 657 -19.26 31.42 18.31
C ILE A 657 -20.43 31.91 17.48
N GLN A 658 -20.13 32.71 16.45
CA GLN A 658 -21.10 33.10 15.43
C GLN A 658 -20.75 32.39 14.11
N ASP A 659 -21.67 31.57 13.62
CA ASP A 659 -21.52 30.78 12.40
C ASP A 659 -22.37 31.39 11.27
N LYS A 660 -21.71 31.89 10.23
CA LYS A 660 -22.34 32.47 9.02
C LYS A 660 -21.98 31.67 7.78
N GLN A 661 -22.08 30.35 7.88
CA GLN A 661 -21.86 29.43 6.77
C GLN A 661 -23.15 29.20 5.96
N LEU A 662 -23.06 29.33 4.64
CA LEU A 662 -24.17 29.14 3.70
C LEU A 662 -24.15 27.73 3.12
N VAL A 663 -25.25 26.99 3.29
CA VAL A 663 -25.47 25.65 2.70
C VAL A 663 -25.27 25.64 1.19
N THR A 664 -25.66 26.72 0.51
CA THR A 664 -25.60 26.86 -0.96
C THR A 664 -24.20 27.23 -1.47
N SER A 665 -23.40 27.94 -0.67
CA SER A 665 -22.03 28.33 -1.05
C SER A 665 -21.09 27.14 -1.19
N ARG A 666 -21.34 26.05 -0.46
CA ARG A 666 -20.50 24.83 -0.51
C ARG A 666 -20.74 23.98 -1.75
N LYS A 667 -21.98 23.91 -2.23
CA LYS A 667 -22.31 23.31 -3.55
C LYS A 667 -21.62 24.10 -4.67
N LYS A 668 -21.67 25.43 -4.55
CA LYS A 668 -20.99 26.36 -5.45
C LYS A 668 -19.45 26.18 -5.47
N VAL A 669 -18.78 25.98 -4.32
CA VAL A 669 -17.32 25.71 -4.28
C VAL A 669 -16.94 24.44 -5.05
N ILE A 670 -17.75 23.38 -4.93
CA ILE A 670 -17.61 22.14 -5.70
C ILE A 670 -17.84 22.40 -7.21
N ASP A 671 -18.82 23.24 -7.54
CA ASP A 671 -19.12 23.71 -8.90
C ASP A 671 -18.17 24.84 -9.39
N SER A 672 -17.02 25.06 -8.73
CA SER A 672 -15.99 26.05 -9.11
C SER A 672 -16.37 27.53 -8.97
N TYR A 673 -17.39 27.84 -8.19
CA TYR A 673 -17.71 29.21 -7.82
C TYR A 673 -16.65 29.78 -6.87
N SER A 674 -16.20 31.00 -7.13
CA SER A 674 -15.32 31.73 -6.22
C SER A 674 -16.11 32.18 -4.97
N PRO A 675 -15.58 31.96 -3.76
CA PRO A 675 -16.22 32.46 -2.55
C PRO A 675 -16.31 33.99 -2.60
N ILE A 676 -17.43 34.52 -2.11
CA ILE A 676 -17.70 35.96 -2.09
C ILE A 676 -16.81 36.62 -1.04
N MET A 677 -16.38 37.86 -1.27
CA MET A 677 -15.66 38.64 -0.28
C MET A 677 -16.56 38.97 0.92
N LEU A 678 -15.97 38.93 2.12
CA LEU A 678 -16.65 39.34 3.33
C LEU A 678 -17.11 40.80 3.25
N ASN A 679 -18.36 41.07 3.65
CA ASN A 679 -18.87 42.43 3.74
C ASN A 679 -18.07 43.24 4.76
N LYS A 680 -17.78 44.51 4.42
CA LYS A 680 -17.08 45.43 5.33
C LYS A 680 -17.81 45.50 6.67
N ASP A 681 -17.06 45.49 7.76
CA ASP A 681 -17.56 45.73 9.11
C ASP A 681 -18.55 44.66 9.60
N LEU A 682 -18.73 43.55 8.87
CA LEU A 682 -19.66 42.49 9.27
C LEU A 682 -19.22 41.86 10.59
N VAL A 683 -17.95 41.47 10.70
CA VAL A 683 -17.38 40.88 11.93
C VAL A 683 -17.54 41.83 13.10
N LYS A 684 -17.26 43.13 12.87
CA LYS A 684 -17.44 44.17 13.89
C LYS A 684 -18.90 44.31 14.31
N SER A 685 -19.84 44.38 13.36
CA SER A 685 -21.27 44.52 13.64
C SER A 685 -21.86 43.32 14.38
N GLU A 686 -21.37 42.11 14.08
CA GLU A 686 -21.75 40.90 14.79
C GLU A 686 -21.11 40.88 16.20
N HIS A 687 -19.81 41.15 16.33
CA HIS A 687 -19.14 41.24 17.63
C HIS A 687 -19.74 42.33 18.53
N ASP A 688 -20.19 43.44 17.94
CA ASP A 688 -20.72 44.58 18.67
C ASP A 688 -22.04 44.24 19.41
N LYS A 689 -22.70 43.12 19.08
CA LYS A 689 -23.84 42.55 19.84
C LYS A 689 -23.43 42.04 21.23
N TYR A 690 -22.13 41.92 21.50
CA TYR A 690 -21.57 41.33 22.73
C TYR A 690 -20.67 42.32 23.48
N LYS A 691 -20.90 43.63 23.38
CA LYS A 691 -20.03 44.60 24.05
C LYS A 691 -20.11 44.56 25.58
N ASN A 692 -21.24 44.17 26.18
CA ASN A 692 -21.45 44.31 27.63
C ASN A 692 -21.27 43.00 28.44
N ILE A 693 -20.84 41.91 27.79
CA ILE A 693 -20.71 40.59 28.43
C ILE A 693 -19.39 40.37 29.19
N GLY A 694 -18.44 41.31 29.09
CA GLY A 694 -17.14 41.24 29.76
C GLY A 694 -16.04 40.64 28.89
N ASN A 695 -14.97 40.13 29.52
CA ASN A 695 -13.84 39.52 28.82
C ASN A 695 -14.29 38.21 28.14
N HIS A 696 -14.11 38.12 26.83
CA HIS A 696 -14.52 36.97 26.01
C HIS A 696 -13.71 36.92 24.72
N ILE A 697 -13.72 35.76 24.07
CA ILE A 697 -13.22 35.57 22.72
C ILE A 697 -14.42 35.47 21.77
N PHE A 698 -14.39 36.24 20.68
CA PHE A 698 -15.40 36.20 19.64
C PHE A 698 -14.87 35.42 18.44
N LEU A 699 -15.39 34.22 18.21
CA LEU A 699 -15.07 33.36 17.08
C LEU A 699 -16.12 33.52 15.98
N PHE A 700 -15.72 34.09 14.85
CA PHE A 700 -16.56 34.25 13.68
C PHE A 700 -16.16 33.25 12.59
N VAL A 701 -17.08 32.38 12.19
CA VAL A 701 -16.82 31.34 11.17
C VAL A 701 -17.68 31.58 9.94
N THR A 702 -17.08 31.57 8.75
CA THR A 702 -17.79 31.90 7.51
C THR A 702 -17.22 31.21 6.26
N ASP A 703 -18.03 31.11 5.20
CA ASP A 703 -17.60 30.67 3.85
C ASP A 703 -17.14 31.82 2.93
N PHE A 704 -17.06 33.06 3.45
CA PHE A 704 -16.51 34.19 2.71
C PHE A 704 -14.98 34.19 2.69
N LYS A 705 -14.38 34.91 1.75
CA LYS A 705 -12.94 35.24 1.77
C LYS A 705 -12.67 36.44 2.67
N LYS A 706 -11.49 36.44 3.28
CA LYS A 706 -11.00 37.56 4.07
C LYS A 706 -10.83 38.82 3.22
N ARG A 707 -11.01 39.99 3.84
CA ARG A 707 -10.70 41.29 3.24
C ARG A 707 -9.36 41.81 3.74
N ASP A 708 -8.50 42.26 2.84
CA ASP A 708 -7.15 42.71 3.19
C ASP A 708 -7.12 44.02 4.01
N ASN A 709 -8.17 44.84 3.88
CA ASN A 709 -8.27 46.15 4.51
C ASN A 709 -9.10 46.16 5.81
N GLU A 710 -9.43 44.98 6.37
CA GLU A 710 -10.18 44.87 7.61
C GLU A 710 -9.25 44.64 8.81
N THR A 711 -9.53 45.34 9.91
CA THR A 711 -8.75 45.22 11.15
C THR A 711 -9.61 44.57 12.22
N TYR A 712 -9.03 43.61 12.94
CA TYR A 712 -9.73 42.81 13.94
C TYR A 712 -9.13 43.04 15.33
N LYS A 713 -9.99 43.17 16.34
CA LYS A 713 -9.60 43.31 17.76
C LYS A 713 -8.90 42.04 18.26
N MET A 714 -8.05 42.15 19.27
CA MET A 714 -7.24 41.01 19.77
C MET A 714 -8.06 39.79 20.19
N ASN A 715 -9.29 40.00 20.65
CA ASN A 715 -10.21 38.94 21.08
C ASN A 715 -11.14 38.44 19.96
N GLU A 716 -11.09 39.01 18.76
CA GLU A 716 -11.80 38.51 17.59
C GLU A 716 -10.95 37.44 16.89
N VAL A 717 -11.51 36.28 16.59
CA VAL A 717 -10.91 35.23 15.77
C VAL A 717 -11.79 35.04 14.55
N LEU A 718 -11.21 35.17 13.36
CA LEU A 718 -11.92 34.99 12.10
C LEU A 718 -11.44 33.70 11.43
N ILE A 719 -12.38 32.83 11.08
CA ILE A 719 -12.15 31.61 10.32
C ILE A 719 -12.89 31.75 8.99
N THR A 720 -12.13 32.03 7.93
CA THR A 720 -12.68 32.16 6.57
C THR A 720 -12.60 30.83 5.84
N GLU A 721 -13.05 30.80 4.58
CA GLU A 721 -12.90 29.63 3.73
C GLU A 721 -11.45 29.12 3.64
N GLU A 722 -10.47 30.02 3.71
CA GLU A 722 -9.05 29.68 3.59
C GLU A 722 -8.53 28.98 4.85
N GLU A 723 -8.95 29.41 6.05
CA GLU A 723 -8.53 28.80 7.32
C GLU A 723 -9.44 27.65 7.79
N LYS A 724 -10.54 27.35 7.09
CA LYS A 724 -11.45 26.25 7.48
C LYS A 724 -10.74 24.92 7.60
N LYS A 725 -9.78 24.65 6.72
CA LYS A 725 -9.01 23.41 6.75
C LYS A 725 -8.20 23.26 8.04
N ASP A 726 -7.81 24.35 8.70
CA ASP A 726 -7.01 24.29 9.93
C ASP A 726 -7.88 24.12 11.19
N LEU A 727 -9.15 24.52 11.11
CA LEU A 727 -10.14 24.33 12.16
C LEU A 727 -10.84 22.97 12.05
N PHE A 728 -11.49 22.73 10.91
CA PHE A 728 -12.27 21.51 10.67
C PHE A 728 -11.41 20.35 10.21
N GLY A 729 -10.13 20.61 9.91
CA GLY A 729 -9.23 19.59 9.41
C GLY A 729 -9.78 18.98 8.13
N ASP A 730 -9.72 17.67 8.17
CA ASP A 730 -10.14 16.76 7.13
C ASP A 730 -11.65 16.38 7.35
N LEU A 731 -12.26 16.71 8.50
CA LEU A 731 -13.63 16.34 8.88
C LEU A 731 -14.74 17.07 8.10
N LEU A 732 -14.50 18.30 7.63
CA LEU A 732 -15.42 19.00 6.73
C LEU A 732 -15.65 18.19 5.44
N ALA A 733 -14.63 17.43 5.00
CA ALA A 733 -14.76 16.51 3.90
C ALA A 733 -15.75 15.37 4.23
N LEU A 734 -15.64 14.75 5.40
CA LEU A 734 -16.57 13.69 5.82
C LEU A 734 -18.04 14.18 5.83
N LYS A 735 -18.27 15.42 6.25
CA LYS A 735 -19.58 16.09 6.16
C LYS A 735 -20.03 16.31 4.71
N ILE A 736 -19.14 16.82 3.85
CA ILE A 736 -19.43 17.08 2.43
C ILE A 736 -19.75 15.78 1.67
N LEU A 737 -19.04 14.67 1.96
CA LEU A 737 -19.30 13.35 1.38
C LEU A 737 -20.68 12.83 1.66
N HIS A 738 -21.08 12.86 2.92
CA HIS A 738 -22.36 12.30 3.29
C HIS A 738 -23.52 13.17 2.78
N CYS A 739 -23.29 14.48 2.64
CA CYS A 739 -24.22 15.39 1.95
C CYS A 739 -24.29 15.15 0.43
N ILE A 740 -23.28 14.52 -0.18
CA ILE A 740 -23.31 14.05 -1.57
C ILE A 740 -24.03 12.69 -1.65
N GLU A 741 -23.83 11.78 -0.68
CA GLU A 741 -24.44 10.44 -0.67
C GLU A 741 -25.95 10.43 -0.35
N ARG A 742 -26.46 11.39 0.43
CA ARG A 742 -27.90 11.50 0.78
C ARG A 742 -28.71 12.42 -0.16
N ARG A 743 -28.14 12.86 -1.28
CA ARG A 743 -28.87 13.50 -2.38
C ARG A 743 -28.94 12.55 -3.57
#